data_AF-A0A4S8PAP8-F1
#
_entry.id   AF-A0A4S8PAP8-F1
#
_cell.length_a   1.000
_cell.length_b   1.000
_cell.length_c   1.000
_cell.angle_alpha   90.00
_cell.angle_beta   90.00
_cell.angle_gamma   90.00
#
_symmetry.space_group_name_H-M   'P 1'
#
loop_
_entity.id
_entity.type
_entity.pdbx_description
1 polymer ?
#
loop_
_entity_poly.entity_id
_entity_poly.type
_entity_poly.pdbx_seq_one_letter_code
_entity_poly.pdbx_strand_id
1 'polypeptide(L)'
;MRRRTFAASLGAAAALAAAVPSTAHAKSRGRCEDAYTWRNAVVNGGGYVPGIVFNETEADLIYARTDIGGLYRWQEATQTWKPLLDWVGWENWGYSGVVSVATDPVEPNRVYAAVGTYTNDWDPGSGAVVHSDDYGKTWGVAELPFKQGGNMPGRGMGERLAVDPADNAVVYLGAPNGNGLWRSRDHGRTWARVEEFPVTGTFVQDPSSDYSDDEQGVIWIDFDLVGGRIFVGVADPDDPLYVSEDRGATWQPVPGATAALGSADGNRTIPKQAAFDHENGHLFVVTGWDPGPYNGGPATGRGGSIQRLSLATGEWTDVTPSYNPIGTIPGFGGLTVDRRSPGTLMAATQNNWWPDEIVYRSTDSGATWQTSWDYVWDANWSWPPERTDRFTMDNTGSPWLTFGNADDGPAYAVKHGWMIDALAIDPHDSDRIMWGTGATIWGTERLTEWDAQGALVGWDDAAGRQVALPIEPFTVAVRVEGLEETAVQDIAALGGTVVTAMGDLGGFVHTDLDEASMMIRRPNWTSGRSVDFAGLNRDVIVGSGDVEGETDGHVGVSTDGGATWLTTTRLTGIAGGANGGTVAVSADGAVIVWTPGDGATAPVFSTDLGQTWSTVSGLPAGALVRADRAAAKRLYAYAAGAFYASSDGGRTFKSTGASGLPATGPVDFRAVPEKRGNLWLVGGEADALYGMWRSTDGGARWKRVRDFEEADAIGFGKGHGRHGHSAIYTSAKARGVRGIWRSTDEGQSWDRINDDAHQWAWTGKAVAGDPEVYGRVYIATNGRGLIYGDIAD
;
A
#
# COMPACT_ATOMS: atom_id res chain seq x y z
N MET A 1 46.44 64.29 37.49
CA MET A 1 47.20 63.05 37.22
C MET A 1 46.39 62.21 36.24
N ARG A 2 46.93 62.01 35.03
CA ARG A 2 46.50 61.15 33.89
C ARG A 2 45.03 61.15 33.42
N ARG A 3 44.80 61.94 32.37
CA ARG A 3 43.85 61.68 31.28
C ARG A 3 44.28 60.41 30.51
N ARG A 4 43.34 59.50 30.23
CA ARG A 4 43.39 58.58 29.07
C ARG A 4 41.98 58.38 28.51
N THR A 5 41.84 58.81 27.27
CA THR A 5 40.77 58.57 26.30
C THR A 5 40.71 57.11 25.85
N PHE A 6 39.51 56.57 25.67
CA PHE A 6 39.23 55.48 24.71
C PHE A 6 37.95 55.83 23.94
N ALA A 7 38.02 55.66 22.63
CA ALA A 7 37.10 56.18 21.64
C ALA A 7 35.82 55.35 21.51
N ALA A 8 34.72 56.02 21.17
CA ALA A 8 33.46 55.43 20.77
C ALA A 8 33.55 54.94 19.32
N SER A 9 33.11 53.71 19.06
CA SER A 9 32.72 53.23 17.74
C SER A 9 31.22 52.91 17.76
N LEU A 10 30.42 53.78 17.15
CA LEU A 10 29.03 53.51 16.79
C LEU A 10 29.04 52.48 15.63
N GLY A 11 28.72 51.24 15.93
CA GLY A 11 28.39 50.22 14.93
C GLY A 11 26.92 50.31 14.59
N ALA A 12 26.60 50.70 13.35
CA ALA A 12 25.25 50.65 12.82
C ALA A 12 24.83 49.18 12.64
N ALA A 13 23.77 48.77 13.35
CA ALA A 13 23.10 47.51 13.08
C ALA A 13 22.31 47.65 11.78
N ALA A 14 22.83 47.08 10.69
CA ALA A 14 22.06 46.90 9.46
C ALA A 14 21.08 45.74 9.69
N ALA A 15 19.80 46.05 9.84
CA ALA A 15 18.74 45.06 9.73
C ALA A 15 18.74 44.53 8.29
N LEU A 16 19.13 43.26 8.10
CA LEU A 16 18.90 42.55 6.86
C LEU A 16 17.39 42.35 6.70
N ALA A 17 16.77 43.21 5.89
CA ALA A 17 15.44 42.96 5.38
C ALA A 17 15.50 41.70 4.50
N ALA A 18 14.81 40.64 4.90
CA ALA A 18 14.59 39.48 4.04
C ALA A 18 13.92 39.96 2.75
N ALA A 19 14.63 39.84 1.62
CA ALA A 19 14.11 40.23 0.32
C ALA A 19 13.00 39.24 -0.07
N VAL A 20 11.74 39.65 0.08
CA VAL A 20 10.59 38.89 -0.43
C VAL A 20 10.70 38.84 -1.96
N PRO A 21 10.71 37.65 -2.58
CA PRO A 21 10.81 37.55 -4.04
C PRO A 21 9.65 38.26 -4.74
N SER A 22 9.97 38.95 -5.84
CA SER A 22 8.96 39.60 -6.71
C SER A 22 7.92 38.58 -7.20
N THR A 23 6.69 39.00 -7.41
CA THR A 23 5.56 38.08 -7.60
C THR A 23 5.21 37.86 -9.07
N ALA A 24 4.92 36.61 -9.46
CA ALA A 24 4.28 36.31 -10.73
C ALA A 24 2.75 36.44 -10.61
N HIS A 25 2.08 36.96 -11.63
CA HIS A 25 0.62 37.02 -11.67
C HIS A 25 0.08 35.67 -12.16
N ALA A 26 -0.81 35.07 -11.38
CA ALA A 26 -1.60 33.90 -11.75
C ALA A 26 -3.07 34.20 -11.40
N LYS A 27 -4.00 33.59 -12.14
CA LYS A 27 -5.44 33.65 -11.86
C LYS A 27 -6.03 32.24 -11.98
N SER A 28 -6.33 31.59 -10.87
CA SER A 28 -7.14 30.35 -10.92
C SER A 28 -8.58 30.65 -11.34
N ARG A 29 -9.23 29.78 -12.12
CA ARG A 29 -10.62 29.96 -12.59
C ARG A 29 -11.65 29.09 -11.87
N GLY A 30 -11.25 28.29 -10.89
CA GLY A 30 -12.14 27.50 -10.03
C GLY A 30 -12.80 26.29 -10.70
N ARG A 31 -13.05 26.33 -12.01
CA ARG A 31 -13.59 25.21 -12.81
C ARG A 31 -12.99 25.21 -14.22
N CYS A 32 -12.52 24.05 -14.68
CA CYS A 32 -12.12 23.83 -16.07
C CYS A 32 -13.35 23.78 -17.00
N GLU A 33 -13.24 24.36 -18.21
CA GLU A 33 -14.27 24.20 -19.25
C GLU A 33 -14.23 22.79 -19.86
N ASP A 34 -13.06 22.14 -19.87
CA ASP A 34 -12.89 20.77 -20.32
C ASP A 34 -13.31 19.79 -19.21
N ALA A 35 -14.17 18.82 -19.54
CA ALA A 35 -14.43 17.67 -18.69
C ALA A 35 -13.27 16.67 -18.77
N TYR A 36 -13.04 15.89 -17.72
CA TYR A 36 -11.99 14.87 -17.68
C TYR A 36 -12.58 13.48 -17.39
N THR A 37 -11.98 12.45 -17.99
CA THR A 37 -12.20 11.05 -17.64
C THR A 37 -10.95 10.52 -16.94
N TRP A 38 -11.12 9.88 -15.78
CA TRP A 38 -10.05 9.36 -14.95
C TRP A 38 -10.02 7.83 -14.97
N ARG A 39 -8.84 7.25 -15.10
CA ARG A 39 -8.58 5.80 -15.13
C ARG A 39 -7.28 5.46 -14.43
N ASN A 40 -7.11 4.20 -14.09
CA ASN A 40 -5.81 3.66 -13.70
C ASN A 40 -5.03 3.19 -14.92
N ALA A 41 -3.72 3.38 -14.93
CA ALA A 41 -2.85 2.52 -15.74
C ALA A 41 -2.81 1.14 -15.08
N VAL A 42 -3.07 0.10 -15.85
CA VAL A 42 -3.35 -1.24 -15.33
C VAL A 42 -2.07 -1.92 -14.83
N VAL A 43 -2.08 -2.26 -13.54
CA VAL A 43 -1.12 -3.18 -12.89
C VAL A 43 -1.84 -4.42 -12.34
N ASN A 44 -3.12 -4.28 -11.96
CA ASN A 44 -3.96 -5.29 -11.29
C ASN A 44 -3.40 -5.70 -9.92
N GLY A 45 -3.77 -4.97 -8.88
CA GLY A 45 -3.39 -5.21 -7.48
C GLY A 45 -2.11 -4.46 -7.09
N GLY A 46 -1.12 -5.22 -6.63
CA GLY A 46 0.20 -4.73 -6.23
C GLY A 46 0.32 -4.22 -4.80
N GLY A 47 -0.68 -4.48 -3.96
CA GLY A 47 -0.71 -4.16 -2.54
C GLY A 47 -1.39 -5.25 -1.71
N TYR A 48 -1.53 -5.00 -0.41
CA TYR A 48 -2.01 -5.98 0.54
C TYR A 48 -3.53 -5.86 0.75
N VAL A 49 -4.25 -6.96 0.51
CA VAL A 49 -5.69 -7.06 0.75
C VAL A 49 -5.97 -7.82 2.07
N PRO A 50 -6.05 -7.12 3.23
CA PRO A 50 -6.23 -7.75 4.54
C PRO A 50 -7.64 -8.29 4.82
N GLY A 51 -8.66 -7.94 4.03
CA GLY A 51 -10.03 -8.43 4.26
C GLY A 51 -10.88 -8.52 2.99
N ILE A 52 -11.61 -9.62 2.85
CA ILE A 52 -12.62 -9.86 1.82
C ILE A 52 -13.91 -10.28 2.54
N VAL A 53 -15.00 -9.55 2.30
CA VAL A 53 -16.27 -9.74 3.01
C VAL A 53 -17.39 -9.94 1.99
N PHE A 54 -17.96 -11.14 2.00
CA PHE A 54 -19.19 -11.45 1.26
C PHE A 54 -20.40 -11.03 2.09
N ASN A 55 -21.45 -10.54 1.44
CA ASN A 55 -22.73 -10.38 2.11
C ASN A 55 -23.37 -11.75 2.33
N GLU A 56 -23.79 -12.03 3.57
CA GLU A 56 -24.38 -13.32 3.96
C GLU A 56 -25.78 -13.57 3.36
N THR A 57 -26.40 -12.58 2.70
CA THR A 57 -27.80 -12.67 2.21
C THR A 57 -28.04 -12.22 0.77
N GLU A 58 -27.12 -11.45 0.16
CA GLU A 58 -27.15 -11.08 -1.26
C GLU A 58 -25.96 -11.73 -1.98
N ALA A 59 -26.24 -12.70 -2.85
CA ALA A 59 -25.22 -13.34 -3.67
C ALA A 59 -24.49 -12.33 -4.55
N ASP A 60 -23.21 -12.58 -4.82
CA ASP A 60 -22.31 -11.76 -5.64
C ASP A 60 -22.01 -10.35 -5.07
N LEU A 61 -22.52 -10.01 -3.88
CA LEU A 61 -22.17 -8.78 -3.19
C LEU A 61 -20.93 -8.99 -2.32
N ILE A 62 -19.77 -8.54 -2.83
CA ILE A 62 -18.46 -8.76 -2.20
C ILE A 62 -17.74 -7.42 -2.06
N TYR A 63 -17.08 -7.22 -0.92
CA TYR A 63 -16.23 -6.08 -0.63
C TYR A 63 -14.80 -6.52 -0.32
N ALA A 64 -13.81 -5.73 -0.72
CA ALA A 64 -12.40 -5.93 -0.37
C ALA A 64 -11.84 -4.64 0.23
N ARG A 65 -11.29 -4.73 1.44
CA ARG A 65 -10.62 -3.61 2.13
C ARG A 65 -9.11 -3.71 1.95
N THR A 66 -8.48 -2.55 1.88
CA THR A 66 -7.02 -2.41 1.66
C THR A 66 -6.40 -1.57 2.77
N ASP A 67 -5.10 -1.73 2.99
CA ASP A 67 -4.42 -1.04 4.10
C ASP A 67 -4.11 0.43 3.81
N ILE A 68 -3.92 0.80 2.54
CA ILE A 68 -3.67 2.18 2.10
C ILE A 68 -4.55 2.66 0.93
N GLY A 69 -5.28 1.76 0.27
CA GLY A 69 -5.92 1.99 -1.04
C GLY A 69 -7.44 2.13 -1.06
N GLY A 70 -8.08 2.25 0.10
CA GLY A 70 -9.52 2.37 0.26
C GLY A 70 -10.29 1.05 0.24
N LEU A 71 -11.55 1.13 -0.18
CA LEU A 71 -12.51 0.03 -0.19
C LEU A 71 -13.00 -0.21 -1.62
N TYR A 72 -13.16 -1.49 -1.98
CA TYR A 72 -13.65 -1.91 -3.28
C TYR A 72 -14.92 -2.75 -3.17
N ARG A 73 -15.77 -2.71 -4.20
CA ARG A 73 -16.90 -3.62 -4.37
C ARG A 73 -16.74 -4.42 -5.65
N TRP A 74 -17.01 -5.71 -5.58
CA TRP A 74 -17.04 -6.61 -6.74
C TRP A 74 -18.15 -6.22 -7.73
N GLN A 75 -17.90 -6.50 -9.01
CA GLN A 75 -18.83 -6.32 -10.11
C GLN A 75 -18.93 -7.63 -10.90
N GLU A 76 -19.91 -8.46 -10.54
CA GLU A 76 -20.07 -9.80 -11.10
C GLU A 76 -20.10 -9.84 -12.63
N ALA A 77 -20.84 -8.91 -13.26
CA ALA A 77 -21.00 -8.89 -14.72
C ALA A 77 -19.69 -8.71 -15.50
N THR A 78 -18.67 -8.11 -14.90
CA THR A 78 -17.36 -7.87 -15.52
C THR A 78 -16.22 -8.61 -14.82
N GLN A 79 -16.51 -9.24 -13.68
CA GLN A 79 -15.52 -9.85 -12.79
C GLN A 79 -14.38 -8.90 -12.41
N THR A 80 -14.74 -7.66 -12.05
CA THR A 80 -13.77 -6.61 -11.67
C THR A 80 -14.17 -5.92 -10.37
N TRP A 81 -13.22 -5.31 -9.69
CA TRP A 81 -13.42 -4.46 -8.53
C TRP A 81 -13.67 -3.00 -8.90
N LYS A 82 -14.54 -2.34 -8.14
CA LYS A 82 -14.82 -0.90 -8.25
C LYS A 82 -14.35 -0.17 -6.98
N PRO A 83 -13.48 0.86 -7.07
CA PRO A 83 -13.11 1.67 -5.92
C PRO A 83 -14.31 2.50 -5.43
N LEU A 84 -14.44 2.62 -4.11
CA LEU A 84 -15.57 3.31 -3.46
C LEU A 84 -15.17 4.58 -2.71
N LEU A 85 -13.86 4.79 -2.48
CA LEU A 85 -13.32 5.87 -1.64
C LEU A 85 -12.42 6.86 -2.39
N ASP A 86 -12.48 6.92 -3.73
CA ASP A 86 -11.69 7.87 -4.53
C ASP A 86 -12.02 9.35 -4.21
N TRP A 87 -13.13 9.62 -3.53
CA TRP A 87 -13.51 10.94 -3.01
C TRP A 87 -12.67 11.41 -1.82
N VAL A 88 -12.00 10.48 -1.11
CA VAL A 88 -11.07 10.81 -0.02
C VAL A 88 -9.94 11.66 -0.58
N GLY A 89 -9.70 12.81 0.04
CA GLY A 89 -8.77 13.82 -0.44
C GLY A 89 -7.56 14.02 0.47
N TRP A 90 -6.81 15.07 0.17
CA TRP A 90 -5.56 15.38 0.88
C TRP A 90 -5.74 15.61 2.38
N GLU A 91 -6.80 16.32 2.78
CA GLU A 91 -7.00 16.73 4.17
C GLU A 91 -7.46 15.58 5.07
N ASN A 92 -8.10 14.57 4.48
CA ASN A 92 -8.59 13.36 5.16
C ASN A 92 -7.95 12.10 4.58
N TRP A 93 -6.71 12.20 4.10
CA TRP A 93 -6.02 11.12 3.37
C TRP A 93 -5.95 9.82 4.19
N GLY A 94 -5.91 9.91 5.53
CA GLY A 94 -5.96 8.77 6.43
C GLY A 94 -7.18 7.86 6.22
N TYR A 95 -8.27 8.36 5.62
CA TYR A 95 -9.45 7.54 5.33
C TYR A 95 -9.24 6.55 4.19
N SER A 96 -8.09 6.57 3.51
CA SER A 96 -7.72 5.53 2.55
C SER A 96 -7.28 4.23 3.24
N GLY A 97 -6.86 4.27 4.49
CA GLY A 97 -6.63 3.05 5.28
C GLY A 97 -7.95 2.50 5.82
N VAL A 98 -8.33 1.29 5.42
CA VAL A 98 -9.60 0.67 5.81
C VAL A 98 -9.35 -0.47 6.78
N VAL A 99 -9.60 -0.20 8.06
CA VAL A 99 -9.38 -1.17 9.15
C VAL A 99 -10.34 -2.33 9.07
N SER A 100 -11.62 -2.05 8.76
CA SER A 100 -12.66 -3.06 8.76
C SER A 100 -13.85 -2.62 7.91
N VAL A 101 -14.56 -3.58 7.32
CA VAL A 101 -15.79 -3.37 6.55
C VAL A 101 -16.89 -4.29 7.05
N ALA A 102 -18.11 -3.76 7.12
CA ALA A 102 -19.30 -4.55 7.42
C ALA A 102 -20.38 -4.28 6.37
N THR A 103 -20.91 -5.34 5.76
CA THR A 103 -22.07 -5.29 4.87
C THR A 103 -23.29 -5.79 5.64
N ASP A 104 -24.42 -5.09 5.50
CA ASP A 104 -25.62 -5.36 6.30
C ASP A 104 -26.35 -6.60 5.76
N PRO A 105 -26.55 -7.66 6.57
CA PRO A 105 -27.25 -8.88 6.13
C PRO A 105 -28.77 -8.75 6.13
N VAL A 106 -29.34 -7.63 6.60
CA VAL A 106 -30.80 -7.39 6.63
C VAL A 106 -31.20 -6.42 5.52
N GLU A 107 -30.42 -5.36 5.31
CA GLU A 107 -30.60 -4.39 4.22
C GLU A 107 -29.30 -4.27 3.39
N PRO A 108 -29.05 -5.18 2.43
CA PRO A 108 -27.75 -5.32 1.74
C PRO A 108 -27.24 -4.10 0.98
N ASN A 109 -28.10 -3.11 0.71
CA ASN A 109 -27.67 -1.82 0.18
C ASN A 109 -26.82 -1.03 1.18
N ARG A 110 -26.80 -1.40 2.47
CA ARG A 110 -25.99 -0.73 3.50
C ARG A 110 -24.62 -1.36 3.66
N VAL A 111 -23.61 -0.50 3.73
CA VAL A 111 -22.22 -0.89 4.00
C VAL A 111 -21.54 0.18 4.85
N TYR A 112 -20.68 -0.27 5.76
CA TYR A 112 -19.94 0.56 6.70
C TYR A 112 -18.46 0.23 6.60
N ALA A 113 -17.60 1.23 6.78
CA ALA A 113 -16.16 1.01 6.87
C ALA A 113 -15.54 1.86 7.98
N ALA A 114 -14.72 1.23 8.81
CA ALA A 114 -13.88 1.91 9.79
C ALA A 114 -12.57 2.33 9.11
N VAL A 115 -12.29 3.64 9.12
CA VAL A 115 -11.22 4.24 8.32
C VAL A 115 -10.28 5.12 9.15
N GLY A 116 -9.02 5.20 8.72
CA GLY A 116 -7.89 5.88 9.36
C GLY A 116 -6.64 5.00 9.24
N THR A 117 -5.48 5.58 8.92
CA THR A 117 -4.33 4.79 8.45
C THR A 117 -3.35 4.45 9.57
N TYR A 118 -3.02 5.41 10.43
CA TYR A 118 -2.04 5.23 11.51
C TYR A 118 -2.59 5.74 12.84
N THR A 119 -2.14 5.14 13.95
CA THR A 119 -2.51 5.60 15.30
C THR A 119 -1.44 6.47 15.96
N ASN A 120 -0.25 6.60 15.34
CA ASN A 120 0.79 7.54 15.73
C ASN A 120 0.67 8.87 14.95
N ASP A 121 1.65 9.77 15.08
CA ASP A 121 1.62 11.12 14.50
C ASP A 121 1.83 11.17 12.98
N TRP A 122 1.98 10.03 12.30
CA TRP A 122 2.05 10.01 10.84
C TRP A 122 0.69 10.34 10.21
N ASP A 123 -0.41 9.90 10.82
CA ASP A 123 -1.76 10.35 10.46
C ASP A 123 -2.18 11.47 11.42
N PRO A 124 -2.34 12.72 10.95
CA PRO A 124 -2.75 13.83 11.80
C PRO A 124 -4.25 13.81 12.13
N GLY A 125 -5.07 13.06 11.37
CA GLY A 125 -6.52 13.01 11.54
C GLY A 125 -6.95 11.99 12.59
N SER A 126 -8.16 12.17 13.13
CA SER A 126 -8.85 11.06 13.81
C SER A 126 -9.46 10.11 12.79
N GLY A 127 -9.70 8.86 13.19
CA GLY A 127 -10.42 7.91 12.36
C GLY A 127 -11.91 8.24 12.27
N ALA A 128 -12.63 7.50 11.43
CA ALA A 128 -14.07 7.62 11.29
C ALA A 128 -14.71 6.26 11.00
N VAL A 129 -16.03 6.21 11.13
CA VAL A 129 -16.84 5.22 10.42
C VAL A 129 -17.55 5.94 9.28
N VAL A 130 -17.27 5.52 8.05
CA VAL A 130 -18.06 5.93 6.88
C VAL A 130 -19.20 4.95 6.66
N HIS A 131 -20.38 5.48 6.34
CA HIS A 131 -21.60 4.68 6.17
C HIS A 131 -22.29 5.03 4.86
N SER A 132 -22.79 4.01 4.17
CA SER A 132 -23.49 4.14 2.88
C SER A 132 -24.78 3.36 2.92
N ASP A 133 -25.82 3.92 2.28
CA ASP A 133 -27.13 3.28 2.09
C ASP A 133 -27.38 2.89 0.62
N ASP A 134 -26.35 2.91 -0.24
CA ASP A 134 -26.46 2.70 -1.68
C ASP A 134 -25.32 1.87 -2.29
N TYR A 135 -24.85 0.88 -1.53
CA TYR A 135 -23.76 -0.04 -1.88
C TYR A 135 -22.39 0.66 -2.05
N GLY A 136 -22.16 1.75 -1.32
CA GLY A 136 -20.91 2.51 -1.33
C GLY A 136 -20.78 3.53 -2.46
N LYS A 137 -21.88 3.97 -3.08
CA LYS A 137 -21.83 5.02 -4.11
C LYS A 137 -21.74 6.41 -3.49
N THR A 138 -22.42 6.61 -2.36
CA THR A 138 -22.36 7.82 -1.54
C THR A 138 -22.13 7.46 -0.08
N TRP A 139 -21.47 8.36 0.65
CA TRP A 139 -21.02 8.13 2.02
C TRP A 139 -21.39 9.29 2.93
N GLY A 140 -21.89 8.97 4.12
CA GLY A 140 -21.81 9.83 5.29
C GLY A 140 -20.57 9.50 6.11
N VAL A 141 -20.12 10.44 6.93
CA VAL A 141 -18.93 10.30 7.80
C VAL A 141 -19.34 10.52 9.24
N ALA A 142 -19.02 9.55 10.10
CA ALA A 142 -19.12 9.67 11.56
C ALA A 142 -17.71 9.66 12.14
N GLU A 143 -17.16 10.86 12.40
CA GLU A 143 -15.82 11.01 13.00
C GLU A 143 -15.77 10.42 14.41
N LEU A 144 -14.68 9.73 14.73
CA LEU A 144 -14.41 9.15 16.04
C LEU A 144 -13.47 10.07 16.83
N PRO A 145 -13.53 10.06 18.18
CA PRO A 145 -12.63 10.86 19.01
C PRO A 145 -11.23 10.24 19.17
N PHE A 146 -10.84 9.32 18.29
CA PHE A 146 -9.57 8.58 18.32
C PHE A 146 -9.15 8.15 16.91
N LYS A 147 -7.88 7.77 16.75
CA LYS A 147 -7.30 7.30 15.48
C LYS A 147 -7.64 5.84 15.19
N GLN A 148 -7.45 5.43 13.94
CA GLN A 148 -7.65 4.07 13.45
C GLN A 148 -6.39 3.60 12.73
N GLY A 149 -6.17 2.29 12.65
CA GLY A 149 -4.89 1.68 12.26
C GLY A 149 -4.92 0.85 10.99
N GLY A 150 -5.42 1.41 9.88
CA GLY A 150 -5.61 0.72 8.61
C GLY A 150 -4.32 0.14 8.04
N ASN A 151 -3.18 0.80 8.29
CA ASN A 151 -1.84 0.35 7.94
C ASN A 151 -0.93 0.18 9.17
N MET A 152 -1.49 -0.20 10.32
CA MET A 152 -0.73 -0.55 11.53
C MET A 152 -0.45 -2.06 11.58
N PRO A 153 0.44 -2.56 12.47
CA PRO A 153 0.50 -3.99 12.79
C PRO A 153 -0.88 -4.51 13.22
N GLY A 154 -1.20 -5.75 12.90
CA GLY A 154 -2.47 -6.38 13.28
C GLY A 154 -3.68 -6.08 12.41
N ARG A 155 -3.52 -5.30 11.34
CA ARG A 155 -4.59 -4.93 10.39
C ARG A 155 -5.26 -6.08 9.63
N GLY A 156 -4.66 -7.27 9.63
CA GLY A 156 -5.26 -8.50 9.11
C GLY A 156 -6.27 -9.16 10.06
N MET A 157 -6.21 -8.84 11.36
CA MET A 157 -7.19 -9.31 12.35
C MET A 157 -8.54 -8.62 12.13
N GLY A 158 -9.63 -9.36 12.24
CA GLY A 158 -10.95 -8.80 11.95
C GLY A 158 -12.05 -9.84 11.71
N GLU A 159 -13.24 -9.39 11.35
CA GLU A 159 -13.61 -7.98 11.14
C GLU A 159 -13.93 -7.23 12.46
N ARG A 160 -13.38 -6.03 12.65
CA ARG A 160 -13.59 -5.18 13.84
C ARG A 160 -14.95 -4.48 13.85
N LEU A 161 -15.60 -4.36 12.71
CA LEU A 161 -16.89 -3.74 12.53
C LEU A 161 -17.93 -4.82 12.24
N ALA A 162 -19.05 -4.81 12.95
CA ALA A 162 -20.09 -5.84 12.78
C ALA A 162 -21.50 -5.26 12.94
N VAL A 163 -22.41 -5.63 12.04
CA VAL A 163 -23.83 -5.25 12.08
C VAL A 163 -24.60 -6.34 12.83
N ASP A 164 -25.41 -5.96 13.82
CA ASP A 164 -26.26 -6.92 14.53
C ASP A 164 -27.37 -7.43 13.58
N PRO A 165 -27.37 -8.72 13.22
CA PRO A 165 -28.30 -9.26 12.22
C PRO A 165 -29.74 -9.34 12.72
N ALA A 166 -29.98 -9.18 14.03
CA ALA A 166 -31.31 -9.18 14.61
C ALA A 166 -31.85 -7.76 14.88
N ASP A 167 -30.99 -6.74 14.83
CA ASP A 167 -31.36 -5.31 14.86
C ASP A 167 -30.30 -4.51 14.11
N ASN A 168 -30.44 -4.38 12.78
CA ASN A 168 -29.43 -3.79 11.91
C ASN A 168 -29.26 -2.26 12.06
N ALA A 169 -29.99 -1.63 12.99
CA ALA A 169 -29.67 -0.30 13.48
C ALA A 169 -28.45 -0.30 14.41
N VAL A 170 -28.14 -1.44 15.02
CA VAL A 170 -27.01 -1.62 15.92
C VAL A 170 -25.78 -2.08 15.14
N VAL A 171 -24.70 -1.30 15.24
CA VAL A 171 -23.40 -1.62 14.65
C VAL A 171 -22.35 -1.51 15.75
N TYR A 172 -21.50 -2.51 15.89
CA TYR A 172 -20.38 -2.53 16.84
C TYR A 172 -19.06 -2.25 16.14
N LEU A 173 -18.12 -1.64 16.87
CA LEU A 173 -16.76 -1.37 16.44
C LEU A 173 -15.77 -1.71 17.57
N GLY A 174 -14.83 -2.60 17.30
CA GLY A 174 -13.65 -2.79 18.13
C GLY A 174 -12.58 -1.75 17.81
N ALA A 175 -12.08 -1.04 18.83
CA ALA A 175 -11.13 0.05 18.64
C ALA A 175 -9.72 -0.29 19.18
N PRO A 176 -8.66 0.24 18.55
CA PRO A 176 -7.28 0.15 19.03
C PRO A 176 -6.99 1.15 20.16
N ASN A 177 -5.75 1.19 20.65
CA ASN A 177 -5.21 2.23 21.54
C ASN A 177 -6.06 2.45 22.80
N GLY A 178 -6.40 1.38 23.51
CA GLY A 178 -7.15 1.47 24.76
C GLY A 178 -8.61 1.99 24.63
N ASN A 179 -9.14 2.20 23.41
CA ASN A 179 -10.47 2.79 23.23
C ASN A 179 -11.62 1.79 23.44
N GLY A 180 -11.33 0.49 23.44
CA GLY A 180 -12.27 -0.58 23.79
C GLY A 180 -13.36 -0.82 22.74
N LEU A 181 -14.56 -1.20 23.19
CA LEU A 181 -15.70 -1.50 22.33
C LEU A 181 -16.63 -0.28 22.18
N TRP A 182 -17.06 -0.02 20.94
CA TRP A 182 -17.96 1.06 20.57
C TRP A 182 -19.21 0.53 19.89
N ARG A 183 -20.30 1.29 19.98
CA ARG A 183 -21.60 0.94 19.40
C ARG A 183 -22.34 2.14 18.84
N SER A 184 -22.93 1.95 17.68
CA SER A 184 -23.98 2.79 17.11
C SER A 184 -25.35 2.11 17.29
N ARG A 185 -26.42 2.91 17.35
CA ARG A 185 -27.83 2.47 17.40
C ARG A 185 -28.69 3.15 16.34
N ASP A 186 -28.07 3.75 15.34
CA ASP A 186 -28.69 4.56 14.29
C ASP A 186 -28.07 4.30 12.90
N HIS A 187 -27.68 3.03 12.68
CA HIS A 187 -27.01 2.55 11.46
C HIS A 187 -25.70 3.31 11.21
N GLY A 188 -24.79 3.29 12.18
CA GLY A 188 -23.43 3.82 12.06
C GLY A 188 -23.31 5.35 12.01
N ARG A 189 -24.38 6.10 12.27
CA ARG A 189 -24.39 7.58 12.17
C ARG A 189 -23.81 8.27 13.40
N THR A 190 -24.07 7.74 14.58
CA THR A 190 -23.49 8.20 15.84
C THR A 190 -22.92 7.02 16.63
N TRP A 191 -21.83 7.28 17.36
CA TRP A 191 -21.06 6.25 18.06
C TRP A 191 -20.83 6.64 19.51
N ALA A 192 -20.93 5.66 20.40
CA ALA A 192 -20.60 5.80 21.81
C ALA A 192 -19.83 4.57 22.30
N ARG A 193 -18.94 4.78 23.28
CA ARG A 193 -18.27 3.69 23.97
C ARG A 193 -19.30 2.81 24.68
N VAL A 194 -19.07 1.50 24.67
CA VAL A 194 -19.81 0.54 25.48
C VAL A 194 -19.13 0.48 26.86
N GLU A 195 -19.58 1.33 27.78
CA GLU A 195 -18.99 1.44 29.13
C GLU A 195 -19.09 0.15 29.94
N GLU A 196 -20.03 -0.73 29.60
CA GLU A 196 -20.19 -2.03 30.23
C GLU A 196 -19.17 -3.07 29.77
N PHE A 197 -18.42 -2.81 28.68
CA PHE A 197 -17.37 -3.72 28.21
C PHE A 197 -16.11 -3.58 29.07
N PRO A 198 -15.62 -4.66 29.72
CA PRO A 198 -14.72 -4.53 30.88
C PRO A 198 -13.25 -4.35 30.54
N VAL A 199 -12.83 -4.59 29.30
CA VAL A 199 -11.42 -4.56 28.88
C VAL A 199 -11.24 -3.78 27.57
N THR A 200 -10.01 -3.40 27.28
CA THR A 200 -9.67 -2.66 26.06
C THR A 200 -8.69 -3.40 25.16
N GLY A 201 -8.03 -4.44 25.66
CA GLY A 201 -6.88 -5.10 25.02
C GLY A 201 -5.57 -4.45 25.44
N THR A 202 -4.58 -5.27 25.78
CA THR A 202 -3.30 -4.84 26.38
C THR A 202 -2.08 -5.29 25.58
N PHE A 203 -2.28 -6.09 24.51
CA PHE A 203 -1.19 -6.54 23.68
C PHE A 203 -0.61 -5.42 22.82
N VAL A 204 0.71 -5.30 22.84
CA VAL A 204 1.53 -4.41 22.02
C VAL A 204 2.60 -5.25 21.32
N GLN A 205 2.85 -5.00 20.03
CA GLN A 205 3.83 -5.78 19.27
C GLN A 205 5.27 -5.47 19.70
N ASP A 206 5.65 -4.20 19.69
CA ASP A 206 6.96 -3.74 20.14
C ASP A 206 6.83 -2.39 20.86
N PRO A 207 6.82 -2.38 22.21
CA PRO A 207 6.65 -1.14 22.99
C PRO A 207 7.84 -0.18 22.89
N SER A 208 8.92 -0.53 22.18
CA SER A 208 10.06 0.34 21.94
C SER A 208 10.01 1.11 20.61
N SER A 209 9.01 0.84 19.78
CA SER A 209 8.86 1.39 18.43
C SER A 209 7.66 2.33 18.34
N ASP A 210 7.87 3.57 17.89
CA ASP A 210 6.80 4.58 17.64
C ASP A 210 5.73 4.15 16.62
N TYR A 211 5.97 3.07 15.87
CA TYR A 211 5.00 2.49 14.92
C TYR A 211 4.31 1.24 15.45
N SER A 212 4.93 0.53 16.41
CA SER A 212 4.46 -0.79 16.87
C SER A 212 4.17 -0.84 18.37
N ASP A 213 4.21 0.31 19.06
CA ASP A 213 3.98 0.46 20.49
C ASP A 213 2.50 0.62 20.87
N ASP A 214 1.60 0.65 19.90
CA ASP A 214 0.16 0.81 20.13
C ASP A 214 -0.53 -0.49 20.56
N GLU A 215 -1.52 -0.35 21.45
CA GLU A 215 -2.37 -1.45 21.89
C GLU A 215 -3.29 -1.89 20.74
N GLN A 216 -3.21 -3.17 20.38
CA GLN A 216 -3.99 -3.73 19.26
C GLN A 216 -5.50 -3.70 19.49
N GLY A 217 -5.92 -3.70 20.76
CA GLY A 217 -7.27 -3.38 21.18
C GLY A 217 -8.30 -4.51 21.03
N VAL A 218 -9.54 -4.13 20.74
CA VAL A 218 -10.63 -5.06 20.41
C VAL A 218 -10.57 -5.38 18.92
N ILE A 219 -10.53 -6.68 18.57
CA ILE A 219 -10.04 -7.14 17.25
C ILE A 219 -11.10 -7.76 16.34
N TRP A 220 -12.17 -8.35 16.88
CA TRP A 220 -13.32 -8.78 16.08
C TRP A 220 -14.59 -8.88 16.92
N ILE A 221 -15.74 -8.73 16.27
CA ILE A 221 -17.07 -8.94 16.85
C ILE A 221 -17.86 -9.86 15.91
N ASP A 222 -18.51 -10.88 16.47
CA ASP A 222 -19.33 -11.80 15.69
C ASP A 222 -20.54 -12.31 16.51
N PHE A 223 -21.57 -12.80 15.83
CA PHE A 223 -22.88 -13.10 16.39
C PHE A 223 -23.24 -14.58 16.26
N ASP A 224 -23.63 -15.19 17.38
CA ASP A 224 -24.30 -16.48 17.38
C ASP A 224 -25.76 -16.29 16.97
N LEU A 225 -26.07 -16.52 15.69
CA LEU A 225 -27.41 -16.33 15.12
C LEU A 225 -28.50 -17.21 15.76
N VAL A 226 -28.12 -18.33 16.39
CA VAL A 226 -29.08 -19.27 17.00
C VAL A 226 -29.31 -18.90 18.46
N GLY A 227 -28.24 -18.68 19.22
CA GLY A 227 -28.30 -18.35 20.65
C GLY A 227 -28.54 -16.87 20.95
N GLY A 228 -28.41 -15.98 19.97
CA GLY A 228 -28.54 -14.53 20.15
C GLY A 228 -27.42 -13.89 20.97
N ARG A 229 -26.27 -14.57 21.08
CA ARG A 229 -25.10 -14.11 21.84
C ARG A 229 -24.17 -13.29 20.96
N ILE A 230 -23.43 -12.36 21.58
CA ILE A 230 -22.41 -11.54 20.92
C ILE A 230 -21.05 -11.97 21.47
N PHE A 231 -20.12 -12.35 20.60
CA PHE A 231 -18.75 -12.68 20.96
C PHE A 231 -17.79 -11.59 20.51
N VAL A 232 -16.80 -11.29 21.34
CA VAL A 232 -15.82 -10.23 21.10
C VAL A 232 -14.43 -10.75 21.39
N GLY A 233 -13.60 -10.82 20.35
CA GLY A 233 -12.17 -11.11 20.46
C GLY A 233 -11.39 -9.86 20.87
N VAL A 234 -10.45 -10.04 21.78
CA VAL A 234 -9.61 -8.96 22.32
C VAL A 234 -8.14 -9.37 22.19
N ALA A 235 -7.29 -8.45 21.77
CA ALA A 235 -5.84 -8.62 21.84
C ALA A 235 -5.38 -8.43 23.29
N ASP A 236 -5.78 -9.37 24.15
CA ASP A 236 -5.43 -9.42 25.56
C ASP A 236 -4.92 -10.83 25.90
N PRO A 237 -3.65 -10.98 26.29
CA PRO A 237 -3.07 -12.24 26.72
C PRO A 237 -3.83 -12.96 27.84
N ASP A 238 -4.42 -12.21 28.77
CA ASP A 238 -5.04 -12.76 29.98
C ASP A 238 -6.53 -13.05 29.76
N ASP A 239 -7.25 -12.15 29.08
CA ASP A 239 -8.68 -12.25 28.81
C ASP A 239 -9.01 -12.06 27.31
N PRO A 240 -8.72 -13.07 26.45
CA PRO A 240 -8.73 -12.88 25.00
C PRO A 240 -10.13 -12.91 24.36
N LEU A 241 -11.17 -13.32 25.09
CA LEU A 241 -12.51 -13.53 24.52
C LEU A 241 -13.62 -13.26 25.52
N TYR A 242 -14.60 -12.44 25.11
CA TYR A 242 -15.79 -12.08 25.87
C TYR A 242 -17.07 -12.48 25.16
N VAL A 243 -18.12 -12.70 25.94
CA VAL A 243 -19.47 -12.97 25.46
C VAL A 243 -20.50 -12.11 26.18
N SER A 244 -21.52 -11.68 25.45
CA SER A 244 -22.75 -11.14 26.00
C SER A 244 -23.93 -12.04 25.64
N GLU A 245 -24.73 -12.41 26.65
CA GLU A 245 -25.96 -13.21 26.49
C GLU A 245 -27.22 -12.34 26.46
N ASP A 246 -27.09 -11.04 26.71
CA ASP A 246 -28.20 -10.07 26.85
C ASP A 246 -28.08 -8.93 25.83
N ARG A 247 -27.52 -9.22 24.66
CA ARG A 247 -27.36 -8.31 23.52
C ARG A 247 -26.53 -7.05 23.84
N GLY A 248 -25.46 -7.25 24.59
CA GLY A 248 -24.45 -6.23 24.89
C GLY A 248 -24.84 -5.29 26.03
N ALA A 249 -25.66 -5.76 26.98
CA ALA A 249 -25.92 -5.04 28.23
C ALA A 249 -24.94 -5.46 29.34
N THR A 250 -24.53 -6.74 29.37
CA THR A 250 -23.47 -7.24 30.23
C THR A 250 -22.51 -8.14 29.45
N TRP A 251 -21.27 -8.23 29.93
CA TRP A 251 -20.18 -8.96 29.30
C TRP A 251 -19.45 -9.81 30.32
N GLN A 252 -19.06 -11.02 29.93
CA GLN A 252 -18.27 -11.92 30.76
C GLN A 252 -17.19 -12.63 29.92
N PRO A 253 -16.04 -12.98 30.50
CA PRO A 253 -15.05 -13.79 29.82
C PRO A 253 -15.66 -15.13 29.40
N VAL A 254 -15.29 -15.64 28.22
CA VAL A 254 -15.70 -16.98 27.79
C VAL A 254 -14.93 -18.02 28.61
N PRO A 255 -15.61 -18.90 29.36
CA PRO A 255 -14.94 -19.88 30.19
C PRO A 255 -13.95 -20.75 29.40
N GLY A 256 -12.74 -20.89 29.92
CA GLY A 256 -11.69 -21.74 29.31
C GLY A 256 -10.93 -21.11 28.14
N ALA A 257 -11.33 -19.94 27.63
CA ALA A 257 -10.70 -19.32 26.45
C ALA A 257 -9.19 -19.14 26.60
N THR A 258 -8.73 -18.52 27.70
CA THR A 258 -7.31 -18.29 27.97
C THR A 258 -6.48 -19.58 27.98
N ALA A 259 -7.05 -20.69 28.44
CA ALA A 259 -6.37 -21.99 28.41
C ALA A 259 -6.35 -22.60 27.01
N ALA A 260 -7.46 -22.49 26.27
CA ALA A 260 -7.61 -23.03 24.93
C ALA A 260 -6.70 -22.33 23.90
N LEU A 261 -6.63 -20.99 23.92
CA LEU A 261 -5.78 -20.25 22.97
C LEU A 261 -4.27 -20.42 23.25
N GLY A 262 -3.89 -20.76 24.48
CA GLY A 262 -2.53 -21.18 24.80
C GLY A 262 -1.46 -20.09 24.66
N SER A 263 -0.23 -20.51 24.38
CA SER A 263 0.96 -19.65 24.30
C SER A 263 1.99 -20.20 23.31
N ALA A 264 2.80 -19.33 22.73
CA ALA A 264 3.94 -19.65 21.88
C ALA A 264 5.12 -18.70 22.20
N ASP A 265 6.35 -19.23 22.23
CA ASP A 265 7.57 -18.49 22.57
C ASP A 265 7.49 -17.65 23.86
N GLY A 266 6.73 -18.14 24.85
CA GLY A 266 6.54 -17.47 26.14
C GLY A 266 5.47 -16.37 26.14
N ASN A 267 4.86 -16.08 24.99
CA ASN A 267 3.77 -15.12 24.83
C ASN A 267 2.43 -15.85 24.66
N ARG A 268 1.34 -15.27 25.17
CA ARG A 268 -0.02 -15.76 24.87
C ARG A 268 -0.35 -15.49 23.41
N THR A 269 -1.10 -16.40 22.79
CA THR A 269 -1.54 -16.17 21.40
C THR A 269 -2.77 -15.27 21.37
N ILE A 270 -2.94 -14.53 20.27
CA ILE A 270 -4.01 -13.57 20.00
C ILE A 270 -5.08 -14.27 19.17
N PRO A 271 -6.40 -14.15 19.48
CA PRO A 271 -7.46 -14.74 18.67
C PRO A 271 -7.70 -13.88 17.43
N LYS A 272 -6.90 -14.07 16.38
CA LYS A 272 -6.86 -13.16 15.23
C LYS A 272 -8.19 -13.03 14.50
N GLN A 273 -8.93 -14.12 14.33
CA GLN A 273 -10.20 -14.17 13.60
C GLN A 273 -11.11 -15.28 14.16
N ALA A 274 -12.39 -15.17 13.85
CA ALA A 274 -13.41 -16.13 14.25
C ALA A 274 -14.39 -16.43 13.10
N ALA A 275 -15.00 -17.60 13.15
CA ALA A 275 -16.08 -17.97 12.25
C ALA A 275 -17.05 -18.94 12.93
N PHE A 276 -18.35 -18.71 12.74
CA PHE A 276 -19.39 -19.60 13.24
C PHE A 276 -19.79 -20.68 12.23
N ASP A 277 -20.02 -21.89 12.74
CA ASP A 277 -20.90 -22.87 12.12
C ASP A 277 -22.20 -22.90 12.94
N HIS A 278 -23.22 -22.19 12.44
CA HIS A 278 -24.49 -22.05 13.14
C HIS A 278 -25.32 -23.35 13.17
N GLU A 279 -25.14 -24.24 12.21
CA GLU A 279 -25.91 -25.49 12.14
C GLU A 279 -25.36 -26.55 13.10
N ASN A 280 -24.03 -26.69 13.18
CA ASN A 280 -23.41 -27.60 14.16
C ASN A 280 -23.21 -26.95 15.55
N GLY A 281 -23.43 -25.64 15.67
CA GLY A 281 -23.31 -24.92 16.94
C GLY A 281 -21.87 -24.80 17.41
N HIS A 282 -20.97 -24.37 16.53
CA HIS A 282 -19.55 -24.22 16.81
C HIS A 282 -19.07 -22.80 16.51
N LEU A 283 -18.19 -22.29 17.38
CA LEU A 283 -17.35 -21.14 17.12
C LEU A 283 -15.92 -21.63 16.88
N PHE A 284 -15.35 -21.31 15.73
CA PHE A 284 -13.94 -21.53 15.42
C PHE A 284 -13.16 -20.24 15.64
N VAL A 285 -11.95 -20.36 16.19
CA VAL A 285 -11.03 -19.23 16.41
C VAL A 285 -9.64 -19.65 15.95
N VAL A 286 -9.05 -18.84 15.06
CA VAL A 286 -7.63 -18.97 14.69
C VAL A 286 -6.78 -18.04 15.53
N THR A 287 -5.58 -18.50 15.91
CA THR A 287 -4.66 -17.72 16.72
C THR A 287 -3.28 -17.51 16.09
N GLY A 288 -2.59 -16.47 16.55
CA GLY A 288 -1.20 -16.18 16.22
C GLY A 288 -0.45 -15.59 17.42
N TRP A 289 0.85 -15.84 17.52
CA TRP A 289 1.70 -15.34 18.58
C TRP A 289 2.17 -13.89 18.37
N ASP A 290 2.05 -13.42 17.13
CA ASP A 290 2.26 -12.06 16.69
C ASP A 290 0.99 -11.59 15.93
N PRO A 291 0.63 -10.30 16.00
CA PRO A 291 -0.56 -9.77 15.33
C PRO A 291 -0.49 -9.83 13.79
N GLY A 292 0.69 -9.98 13.21
CA GLY A 292 0.93 -9.94 11.77
C GLY A 292 0.92 -8.52 11.19
N PRO A 293 0.98 -8.38 9.85
CA PRO A 293 0.82 -9.45 8.87
C PRO A 293 2.12 -10.17 8.45
N TYR A 294 3.27 -9.75 8.96
CA TYR A 294 4.57 -10.12 8.39
C TYR A 294 5.34 -11.23 9.13
N ASN A 295 4.88 -11.62 10.32
CA ASN A 295 5.63 -12.49 11.21
C ASN A 295 5.89 -13.86 10.59
N GLY A 296 7.07 -14.42 10.84
CA GLY A 296 7.38 -15.80 10.50
C GLY A 296 6.92 -16.77 11.59
N GLY A 297 7.33 -18.03 11.42
CA GLY A 297 7.12 -19.02 12.46
C GLY A 297 7.88 -18.73 13.76
N PRO A 298 7.39 -19.25 14.89
CA PRO A 298 8.07 -19.12 16.18
C PRO A 298 9.41 -19.84 16.16
N ALA A 299 10.24 -19.57 17.17
CA ALA A 299 11.51 -20.25 17.36
C ALA A 299 11.35 -21.78 17.51
N THR A 300 10.28 -22.25 18.19
CA THR A 300 9.95 -23.67 18.29
C THR A 300 8.44 -23.94 18.38
N GLY A 301 8.00 -25.11 17.90
CA GLY A 301 6.64 -25.61 18.14
C GLY A 301 5.59 -25.06 17.17
N ARG A 302 4.55 -24.41 17.69
CA ARG A 302 3.46 -23.81 16.91
C ARG A 302 3.25 -22.37 17.36
N GLY A 303 3.16 -21.47 16.40
CA GLY A 303 2.93 -20.04 16.63
C GLY A 303 1.46 -19.68 16.76
N GLY A 304 0.56 -20.65 16.62
CA GLY A 304 -0.87 -20.46 16.74
C GLY A 304 -1.62 -21.77 16.64
N SER A 305 -2.94 -21.69 16.77
CA SER A 305 -3.84 -22.84 16.80
C SER A 305 -5.17 -22.53 16.15
N ILE A 306 -5.93 -23.59 15.86
CA ILE A 306 -7.35 -23.51 15.50
C ILE A 306 -8.13 -24.15 16.64
N GLN A 307 -8.92 -23.35 17.36
CA GLN A 307 -9.72 -23.79 18.49
C GLN A 307 -11.20 -23.82 18.12
N ARG A 308 -11.91 -24.87 18.53
CA ARG A 308 -13.35 -25.01 18.35
C ARG A 308 -14.06 -24.99 19.70
N LEU A 309 -14.98 -24.06 19.89
CA LEU A 309 -15.88 -23.98 21.03
C LEU A 309 -17.24 -24.55 20.67
N SER A 310 -17.69 -25.56 21.41
CA SER A 310 -19.08 -26.03 21.35
C SER A 310 -20.00 -25.05 22.06
N LEU A 311 -20.90 -24.43 21.32
CA LEU A 311 -21.82 -23.42 21.82
C LEU A 311 -22.92 -23.96 22.74
N ALA A 312 -23.18 -25.27 22.65
CA ALA A 312 -24.16 -25.98 23.48
C ALA A 312 -23.59 -26.43 24.83
N THR A 313 -22.30 -26.80 24.87
CA THR A 313 -21.67 -27.38 26.08
C THR A 313 -20.63 -26.47 26.73
N GLY A 314 -20.11 -25.47 26.02
CA GLY A 314 -18.99 -24.64 26.47
C GLY A 314 -17.63 -25.35 26.41
N GLU A 315 -17.56 -26.50 25.75
CA GLU A 315 -16.33 -27.29 25.64
C GLU A 315 -15.43 -26.78 24.52
N TRP A 316 -14.14 -26.60 24.83
CA TRP A 316 -13.10 -26.26 23.86
C TRP A 316 -12.40 -27.52 23.35
N THR A 317 -12.15 -27.58 22.04
CA THR A 317 -11.38 -28.63 21.38
C THR A 317 -10.30 -28.00 20.49
N ASP A 318 -9.05 -28.41 20.67
CA ASP A 318 -7.97 -28.07 19.73
C ASP A 318 -8.16 -28.89 18.45
N VAL A 319 -8.45 -28.19 17.36
CA VAL A 319 -8.65 -28.76 16.02
C VAL A 319 -7.55 -28.28 15.06
N THR A 320 -6.40 -27.88 15.57
CA THR A 320 -5.26 -27.44 14.76
C THR A 320 -4.77 -28.58 13.86
N PRO A 321 -4.48 -28.34 12.56
CA PRO A 321 -3.82 -29.31 11.71
C PRO A 321 -2.61 -29.94 12.40
N SER A 322 -2.59 -31.27 12.48
CA SER A 322 -1.49 -31.99 13.15
C SER A 322 -0.19 -31.97 12.34
N TYR A 323 -0.27 -31.58 11.07
CA TYR A 323 0.79 -31.68 10.09
C TYR A 323 0.98 -30.36 9.32
N ASN A 324 2.23 -29.93 9.23
CA ASN A 324 2.73 -28.92 8.31
C ASN A 324 3.98 -29.53 7.64
N PRO A 325 4.06 -29.59 6.30
CA PRO A 325 5.24 -30.09 5.58
C PRO A 325 6.57 -29.43 5.99
N ILE A 326 6.54 -28.17 6.45
CA ILE A 326 7.71 -27.40 6.90
C ILE A 326 8.07 -27.70 8.37
N GLY A 327 7.22 -28.44 9.09
CA GLY A 327 7.39 -28.84 10.48
C GLY A 327 6.74 -27.87 11.47
N THR A 328 7.21 -26.62 11.53
CA THR A 328 6.68 -25.59 12.45
C THR A 328 5.44 -24.94 11.84
N ILE A 329 4.36 -24.78 12.62
CA ILE A 329 3.20 -23.98 12.20
C ILE A 329 3.43 -22.53 12.63
N PRO A 330 3.38 -21.53 11.74
CA PRO A 330 3.76 -20.17 12.10
C PRO A 330 2.69 -19.42 12.89
N GLY A 331 1.46 -19.92 12.86
CA GLY A 331 0.25 -19.19 13.21
C GLY A 331 -0.71 -19.24 12.03
N PHE A 332 -1.91 -18.71 12.24
CA PHE A 332 -2.95 -18.71 11.21
C PHE A 332 -3.45 -17.29 10.95
N GLY A 333 -3.61 -16.98 9.67
CA GLY A 333 -4.41 -15.89 9.13
C GLY A 333 -5.44 -16.50 8.19
N GLY A 334 -6.59 -15.86 8.00
CA GLY A 334 -7.66 -16.41 7.16
C GLY A 334 -8.35 -17.60 7.82
N LEU A 335 -9.60 -17.41 8.23
CA LEU A 335 -10.51 -18.46 8.70
C LEU A 335 -11.86 -18.27 8.02
N THR A 336 -12.40 -19.33 7.44
CA THR A 336 -13.73 -19.31 6.82
C THR A 336 -14.45 -20.64 7.02
N VAL A 337 -15.76 -20.57 7.18
CA VAL A 337 -16.68 -21.73 7.22
C VAL A 337 -17.54 -21.69 5.96
N ASP A 338 -17.80 -22.85 5.37
CA ASP A 338 -18.74 -22.97 4.26
C ASP A 338 -20.18 -22.95 4.80
N ARG A 339 -20.94 -21.89 4.48
CA ARG A 339 -22.32 -21.73 4.96
C ARG A 339 -23.30 -22.70 4.31
N ARG A 340 -22.94 -23.29 3.17
CA ARG A 340 -23.77 -24.24 2.40
C ARG A 340 -23.48 -25.69 2.78
N SER A 341 -22.32 -25.95 3.37
CA SER A 341 -21.90 -27.26 3.86
C SER A 341 -21.36 -27.19 5.29
N PRO A 342 -22.24 -27.13 6.32
CA PRO A 342 -21.83 -27.12 7.72
C PRO A 342 -20.85 -28.24 8.07
N GLY A 343 -19.84 -27.90 8.88
CA GLY A 343 -18.70 -28.76 9.20
C GLY A 343 -17.52 -28.59 8.24
N THR A 344 -17.68 -27.88 7.13
CA THR A 344 -16.57 -27.52 6.23
C THR A 344 -15.98 -26.18 6.60
N LEU A 345 -14.65 -26.13 6.74
CA LEU A 345 -13.90 -24.92 7.05
C LEU A 345 -12.50 -24.93 6.43
N MET A 346 -11.94 -23.74 6.24
CA MET A 346 -10.60 -23.53 5.73
C MET A 346 -9.84 -22.50 6.55
N ALA A 347 -8.51 -22.66 6.60
CA ALA A 347 -7.61 -21.68 7.22
C ALA A 347 -6.26 -21.63 6.50
N ALA A 348 -5.54 -20.51 6.58
CA ALA A 348 -4.21 -20.37 5.97
C ALA A 348 -3.11 -20.14 7.02
N THR A 349 -1.88 -20.51 6.67
CA THR A 349 -0.71 -20.15 7.50
C THR A 349 -0.35 -18.68 7.40
N GLN A 350 0.27 -18.15 8.46
CA GLN A 350 0.74 -16.77 8.51
C GLN A 350 1.97 -16.61 9.44
N ASN A 351 3.20 -16.57 8.92
CA ASN A 351 3.59 -16.79 7.52
C ASN A 351 4.58 -17.94 7.37
N ASN A 352 4.28 -18.85 6.45
CA ASN A 352 5.27 -19.73 5.84
C ASN A 352 5.89 -18.99 4.65
N TRP A 353 6.89 -18.15 4.93
CA TRP A 353 7.60 -17.41 3.88
C TRP A 353 8.28 -18.30 2.83
N TRP A 354 8.69 -19.50 3.23
CA TRP A 354 9.30 -20.51 2.37
C TRP A 354 8.73 -21.91 2.65
N PRO A 355 8.53 -22.77 1.62
CA PRO A 355 8.58 -22.41 0.21
C PRO A 355 7.35 -21.59 -0.20
N ASP A 356 6.24 -21.69 0.55
CA ASP A 356 4.98 -21.03 0.28
C ASP A 356 4.02 -21.15 1.48
N GLU A 357 2.95 -20.38 1.48
CA GLU A 357 1.85 -20.57 2.42
C GLU A 357 1.12 -21.89 2.18
N ILE A 358 0.45 -22.40 3.21
CA ILE A 358 -0.41 -23.58 3.11
C ILE A 358 -1.83 -23.13 3.40
N VAL A 359 -2.74 -23.49 2.51
CA VAL A 359 -4.18 -23.42 2.77
C VAL A 359 -4.63 -24.81 3.22
N TYR A 360 -5.32 -24.86 4.36
CA TYR A 360 -5.88 -26.07 4.93
C TYR A 360 -7.38 -26.14 4.69
N ARG A 361 -7.90 -27.35 4.44
CA ARG A 361 -9.34 -27.63 4.31
C ARG A 361 -9.75 -28.82 5.17
N SER A 362 -10.85 -28.68 5.89
CA SER A 362 -11.53 -29.72 6.66
C SER A 362 -13.00 -29.77 6.27
N THR A 363 -13.60 -30.97 6.29
CA THR A 363 -15.03 -31.21 6.02
C THR A 363 -15.73 -31.93 7.18
N ASP A 364 -15.06 -32.00 8.34
CA ASP A 364 -15.50 -32.75 9.52
C ASP A 364 -15.35 -31.93 10.82
N SER A 365 -15.59 -30.63 10.73
CA SER A 365 -15.50 -29.66 11.84
C SER A 365 -14.11 -29.61 12.49
N GLY A 366 -13.05 -29.75 11.67
CA GLY A 366 -11.66 -29.64 12.06
C GLY A 366 -11.04 -30.92 12.63
N ALA A 367 -11.74 -32.06 12.58
CA ALA A 367 -11.19 -33.31 13.10
C ALA A 367 -10.05 -33.85 12.23
N THR A 368 -10.14 -33.66 10.91
CA THR A 368 -9.08 -33.97 9.94
C THR A 368 -8.89 -32.82 8.97
N TRP A 369 -7.67 -32.70 8.42
CA TRP A 369 -7.29 -31.62 7.51
C TRP A 369 -6.53 -32.14 6.29
N GLN A 370 -6.72 -31.47 5.17
CA GLN A 370 -5.95 -31.61 3.94
C GLN A 370 -5.19 -30.31 3.65
N THR A 371 -4.01 -30.41 3.05
CA THR A 371 -3.13 -29.26 2.70
C THR A 371 -3.22 -28.92 1.22
N SER A 372 -3.03 -27.65 0.84
CA SER A 372 -3.00 -27.21 -0.57
C SER A 372 -1.83 -27.79 -1.37
N TRP A 373 -0.72 -28.10 -0.71
CA TRP A 373 0.44 -28.78 -1.28
C TRP A 373 1.13 -29.66 -0.23
N ASP A 374 2.00 -30.56 -0.67
CA ASP A 374 2.85 -31.38 0.19
C ASP A 374 4.18 -31.75 -0.50
N TYR A 375 5.17 -32.17 0.30
CA TYR A 375 6.46 -32.65 -0.20
C TYR A 375 6.42 -34.10 -0.63
N VAL A 376 7.14 -34.41 -1.71
CA VAL A 376 7.40 -35.77 -2.17
C VAL A 376 8.89 -36.06 -1.98
N TRP A 377 9.22 -36.79 -0.93
CA TRP A 377 10.60 -37.15 -0.58
C TRP A 377 11.09 -38.37 -1.35
N ASP A 378 12.32 -38.30 -1.87
CA ASP A 378 12.99 -39.45 -2.47
C ASP A 378 13.38 -40.51 -1.42
N ALA A 379 13.90 -41.66 -1.86
CA ALA A 379 14.27 -42.76 -0.96
C ALA A 379 15.36 -42.39 0.07
N ASN A 380 16.11 -41.31 -0.18
CA ASN A 380 17.21 -40.86 0.66
C ASN A 380 16.85 -39.63 1.50
N TRP A 381 15.61 -39.13 1.40
CA TRP A 381 15.18 -37.88 2.03
C TRP A 381 16.06 -36.69 1.61
N SER A 382 16.45 -36.65 0.34
CA SER A 382 17.33 -35.63 -0.21
C SER A 382 16.69 -34.24 -0.19
N TRP A 383 17.51 -33.21 0.05
CA TRP A 383 17.11 -31.82 -0.07
C TRP A 383 17.57 -31.19 -1.39
N PRO A 384 16.74 -30.38 -2.06
CA PRO A 384 15.34 -30.11 -1.75
C PRO A 384 14.40 -31.25 -2.21
N PRO A 385 13.26 -31.49 -1.53
CA PRO A 385 12.25 -32.43 -2.01
C PRO A 385 11.50 -31.89 -3.24
N GLU A 386 10.81 -32.78 -3.95
CA GLU A 386 9.77 -32.37 -4.90
C GLU A 386 8.52 -31.88 -4.14
N ARG A 387 7.67 -31.10 -4.80
CA ARG A 387 6.40 -30.60 -4.29
C ARG A 387 5.27 -31.00 -5.23
N THR A 388 4.10 -31.31 -4.68
CA THR A 388 2.87 -31.55 -5.44
C THR A 388 1.72 -30.72 -4.85
N ASP A 389 0.89 -30.15 -5.73
CA ASP A 389 -0.14 -29.17 -5.40
C ASP A 389 -1.53 -29.66 -5.84
N ARG A 390 -2.56 -29.28 -5.08
CA ARG A 390 -3.97 -29.58 -5.40
C ARG A 390 -4.52 -28.80 -6.59
N PHE A 391 -3.92 -27.66 -6.88
CA PHE A 391 -4.39 -26.73 -7.89
C PHE A 391 -3.21 -26.08 -8.60
N THR A 392 -3.48 -25.60 -9.81
CA THR A 392 -2.55 -24.78 -10.58
C THR A 392 -2.91 -23.31 -10.39
N MET A 393 -1.88 -22.47 -10.26
CA MET A 393 -2.03 -21.02 -10.19
C MET A 393 -1.98 -20.43 -11.60
N ASP A 394 -3.01 -19.66 -11.97
CA ASP A 394 -3.10 -18.93 -13.25
C ASP A 394 -2.97 -17.43 -13.01
N ASN A 395 -1.79 -16.89 -13.35
CA ASN A 395 -1.49 -15.47 -13.23
C ASN A 395 -1.78 -14.66 -14.52
N THR A 396 -2.60 -15.20 -15.43
CA THR A 396 -3.06 -14.46 -16.61
C THR A 396 -3.68 -13.12 -16.17
N GLY A 397 -3.33 -12.04 -16.86
CA GLY A 397 -3.73 -10.67 -16.48
C GLY A 397 -2.85 -10.00 -15.42
N SER A 398 -1.95 -10.73 -14.75
CA SER A 398 -0.94 -10.19 -13.82
C SER A 398 0.40 -10.94 -13.96
N PRO A 399 1.06 -10.86 -15.12
CA PRO A 399 2.24 -11.68 -15.43
C PRO A 399 3.42 -11.43 -14.46
N TRP A 400 3.47 -10.24 -13.85
CA TRP A 400 4.49 -9.83 -12.90
C TRP A 400 4.45 -10.60 -11.57
N LEU A 401 3.40 -11.37 -11.27
CA LEU A 401 3.30 -12.18 -10.03
C LEU A 401 4.36 -13.29 -9.91
N THR A 402 5.12 -13.55 -10.98
CA THR A 402 6.35 -14.36 -10.91
C THR A 402 7.51 -13.64 -10.22
N PHE A 403 7.40 -12.33 -10.02
CA PHE A 403 8.47 -11.43 -9.61
C PHE A 403 9.74 -11.63 -10.47
N GLY A 404 9.57 -11.94 -11.76
CA GLY A 404 10.66 -12.22 -12.69
C GLY A 404 11.57 -13.40 -12.29
N ASN A 405 11.10 -14.26 -11.39
CA ASN A 405 11.83 -15.44 -10.92
C ASN A 405 11.42 -16.69 -11.71
N ALA A 406 12.24 -17.73 -11.59
CA ALA A 406 11.91 -19.09 -12.01
C ALA A 406 11.74 -19.95 -10.76
N ASP A 407 11.10 -21.11 -10.91
CA ASP A 407 10.94 -22.06 -9.80
C ASP A 407 12.31 -22.49 -9.24
N ASP A 408 12.42 -22.53 -7.91
CA ASP A 408 13.61 -22.97 -7.18
C ASP A 408 13.26 -24.15 -6.26
N GLY A 409 13.37 -25.36 -6.79
CA GLY A 409 12.93 -26.57 -6.12
C GLY A 409 11.43 -26.50 -5.78
N PRO A 410 11.03 -26.64 -4.50
CA PRO A 410 9.62 -26.58 -4.09
C PRO A 410 9.07 -25.15 -3.96
N ALA A 411 9.92 -24.12 -4.11
CA ALA A 411 9.49 -22.73 -4.11
C ALA A 411 9.17 -22.29 -5.56
N TYR A 412 7.89 -22.34 -5.92
CA TYR A 412 7.43 -21.90 -7.24
C TYR A 412 7.43 -20.38 -7.35
N ALA A 413 7.67 -19.87 -8.57
CA ALA A 413 7.71 -18.45 -8.84
C ALA A 413 6.33 -17.79 -8.67
N VAL A 414 5.26 -18.48 -9.06
CA VAL A 414 3.87 -18.09 -8.76
C VAL A 414 3.44 -18.82 -7.50
N LYS A 415 3.37 -18.08 -6.39
CA LYS A 415 3.07 -18.60 -5.05
C LYS A 415 1.57 -18.66 -4.77
N HIS A 416 1.16 -19.56 -3.88
CA HIS A 416 -0.18 -19.53 -3.27
C HIS A 416 -0.42 -18.20 -2.55
N GLY A 417 0.64 -17.66 -1.94
CA GLY A 417 0.67 -16.28 -1.47
C GLY A 417 1.62 -16.06 -0.30
N TRP A 418 1.36 -14.98 0.40
CA TRP A 418 1.92 -14.60 1.70
C TRP A 418 1.00 -13.56 2.32
N MET A 419 1.05 -13.41 3.64
CA MET A 419 0.18 -12.49 4.39
C MET A 419 -1.30 -12.81 4.16
N ILE A 420 -1.67 -14.09 4.14
CA ILE A 420 -3.05 -14.52 3.87
C ILE A 420 -3.88 -14.35 5.15
N ASP A 421 -4.35 -13.13 5.41
CA ASP A 421 -5.36 -12.87 6.45
C ASP A 421 -6.78 -12.92 5.89
N ALA A 422 -6.99 -12.49 4.64
CA ALA A 422 -8.28 -12.58 3.98
C ALA A 422 -8.44 -13.94 3.29
N LEU A 423 -9.37 -14.76 3.76
CA LEU A 423 -9.75 -16.03 3.13
C LEU A 423 -11.26 -16.21 3.35
N ALA A 424 -12.05 -16.25 2.28
CA ALA A 424 -13.51 -16.30 2.40
C ALA A 424 -14.12 -17.22 1.33
N ILE A 425 -14.77 -18.29 1.79
CA ILE A 425 -15.69 -19.07 0.96
C ILE A 425 -16.95 -18.25 0.79
N ASP A 426 -17.50 -18.23 -0.42
CA ASP A 426 -18.75 -17.55 -0.68
C ASP A 426 -19.90 -18.24 0.09
N PRO A 427 -20.65 -17.51 0.94
CA PRO A 427 -21.77 -18.07 1.68
C PRO A 427 -22.92 -18.58 0.79
N HIS A 428 -22.94 -18.21 -0.51
CA HIS A 428 -23.95 -18.63 -1.47
C HIS A 428 -23.49 -19.75 -2.41
N ASP A 429 -22.19 -20.04 -2.48
CA ASP A 429 -21.59 -21.00 -3.40
C ASP A 429 -20.34 -21.67 -2.81
N SER A 430 -20.47 -22.96 -2.44
CA SER A 430 -19.36 -23.78 -1.91
C SER A 430 -18.17 -23.91 -2.86
N ASP A 431 -18.37 -23.70 -4.16
CA ASP A 431 -17.31 -23.77 -5.14
C ASP A 431 -16.51 -22.47 -5.26
N ARG A 432 -17.04 -21.34 -4.79
CA ARG A 432 -16.39 -20.03 -4.88
C ARG A 432 -15.62 -19.68 -3.61
N ILE A 433 -14.36 -19.32 -3.77
CA ILE A 433 -13.49 -18.80 -2.70
C ILE A 433 -12.57 -17.72 -3.23
N MET A 434 -12.27 -16.74 -2.39
CA MET A 434 -11.25 -15.72 -2.65
C MET A 434 -10.32 -15.58 -1.45
N TRP A 435 -9.04 -15.27 -1.71
CA TRP A 435 -8.10 -14.88 -0.66
C TRP A 435 -7.16 -13.77 -1.09
N GLY A 436 -6.88 -12.86 -0.16
CA GLY A 436 -5.92 -11.78 -0.33
C GLY A 436 -4.51 -12.23 0.02
N THR A 437 -3.53 -11.58 -0.60
CA THR A 437 -2.10 -11.71 -0.29
C THR A 437 -1.51 -10.31 -0.15
N GLY A 438 -0.22 -10.23 0.17
CA GLY A 438 0.52 -8.96 0.12
C GLY A 438 0.68 -8.33 -1.27
N ALA A 439 0.12 -8.92 -2.34
CA ALA A 439 0.24 -8.38 -3.70
C ALA A 439 -1.03 -8.50 -4.58
N THR A 440 -1.95 -9.42 -4.30
CA THR A 440 -3.09 -9.73 -5.18
C THR A 440 -4.23 -10.43 -4.44
N ILE A 441 -5.35 -10.65 -5.14
CA ILE A 441 -6.44 -11.56 -4.75
C ILE A 441 -6.42 -12.77 -5.69
N TRP A 442 -6.41 -13.96 -5.09
CA TRP A 442 -6.60 -15.24 -5.77
C TRP A 442 -8.03 -15.74 -5.58
N GLY A 443 -8.54 -16.53 -6.52
CA GLY A 443 -9.81 -17.21 -6.34
C GLY A 443 -10.10 -18.32 -7.33
N THR A 444 -11.13 -19.11 -7.02
CA THR A 444 -11.65 -20.18 -7.89
C THR A 444 -13.16 -20.31 -7.71
N GLU A 445 -13.81 -20.98 -8.66
CA GLU A 445 -15.22 -21.37 -8.66
C GLU A 445 -15.34 -22.91 -8.80
N ARG A 446 -14.34 -23.63 -8.29
CA ARG A 446 -14.20 -25.09 -8.39
C ARG A 446 -13.71 -25.72 -7.10
N LEU A 447 -13.91 -25.04 -5.96
CA LEU A 447 -13.31 -25.41 -4.69
C LEU A 447 -13.66 -26.83 -4.23
N THR A 448 -14.89 -27.31 -4.47
CA THR A 448 -15.33 -28.64 -4.00
C THR A 448 -14.66 -29.79 -4.75
N GLU A 449 -14.00 -29.52 -5.88
CA GLU A 449 -13.13 -30.52 -6.54
C GLU A 449 -12.00 -30.98 -5.63
N TRP A 450 -11.54 -30.12 -4.71
CA TRP A 450 -10.58 -30.48 -3.66
C TRP A 450 -11.01 -31.73 -2.90
N ASP A 451 -12.29 -31.83 -2.52
CA ASP A 451 -12.81 -32.88 -1.64
C ASP A 451 -12.74 -34.27 -2.29
N ALA A 452 -12.72 -34.32 -3.63
CA ALA A 452 -12.62 -35.55 -4.41
C ALA A 452 -11.17 -36.02 -4.64
N GLN A 453 -10.15 -35.17 -4.43
CA GLN A 453 -8.76 -35.46 -4.76
C GLN A 453 -8.06 -36.40 -3.75
N GLY A 454 -8.52 -36.46 -2.50
CA GLY A 454 -7.92 -37.31 -1.47
C GLY A 454 -6.51 -36.84 -1.04
N ALA A 455 -5.63 -37.78 -0.70
CA ALA A 455 -4.26 -37.50 -0.27
C ALA A 455 -3.37 -37.09 -1.47
N LEU A 456 -2.44 -36.16 -1.25
CA LEU A 456 -1.47 -35.72 -2.26
C LEU A 456 -0.29 -36.68 -2.42
N VAL A 457 0.13 -37.31 -1.34
CA VAL A 457 1.38 -38.09 -1.27
C VAL A 457 1.09 -39.49 -0.72
N GLY A 458 1.68 -40.49 -1.37
CA GLY A 458 1.62 -41.89 -0.96
C GLY A 458 3.02 -42.49 -0.78
N TRP A 459 3.07 -43.76 -0.42
CA TRP A 459 4.31 -44.53 -0.29
C TRP A 459 4.37 -45.64 -1.34
N ASP A 460 5.46 -45.72 -2.09
CA ASP A 460 5.76 -46.83 -2.99
C ASP A 460 6.71 -47.80 -2.29
N ASP A 461 6.17 -48.93 -1.81
CA ASP A 461 6.95 -49.97 -1.12
C ASP A 461 8.06 -50.57 -1.99
N ALA A 462 7.85 -50.66 -3.31
CA ALA A 462 8.84 -51.25 -4.22
C ALA A 462 10.00 -50.28 -4.48
N ALA A 463 9.71 -48.99 -4.56
CA ALA A 463 10.72 -47.95 -4.72
C ALA A 463 11.31 -47.47 -3.38
N GLY A 464 10.67 -47.80 -2.24
CA GLY A 464 11.10 -47.39 -0.90
C GLY A 464 11.11 -45.87 -0.71
N ARG A 465 10.17 -45.16 -1.32
CA ARG A 465 10.11 -43.68 -1.31
C ARG A 465 8.67 -43.17 -1.35
N GLN A 466 8.51 -41.88 -1.12
CA GLN A 466 7.24 -41.21 -1.39
C GLN A 466 7.03 -40.97 -2.88
N VAL A 467 5.76 -40.92 -3.27
CA VAL A 467 5.32 -40.60 -4.64
C VAL A 467 4.13 -39.65 -4.57
N ALA A 468 4.05 -38.71 -5.51
CA ALA A 468 2.83 -37.95 -5.75
C ALA A 468 1.71 -38.92 -6.17
N LEU A 469 0.53 -38.77 -5.58
CA LEU A 469 -0.65 -39.52 -5.99
C LEU A 469 -1.29 -38.82 -7.19
N PRO A 470 -1.85 -39.58 -8.15
CA PRO A 470 -2.49 -38.99 -9.31
C PRO A 470 -3.77 -38.26 -8.90
N ILE A 471 -3.75 -36.94 -9.00
CA ILE A 471 -4.91 -36.06 -8.82
C ILE A 471 -5.13 -35.23 -10.09
N GLU A 472 -6.37 -34.81 -10.32
CA GLU A 472 -6.69 -33.82 -11.35
C GLU A 472 -6.73 -32.44 -10.68
N PRO A 473 -5.75 -31.54 -10.94
CA PRO A 473 -5.73 -30.23 -10.31
C PRO A 473 -6.78 -29.30 -10.93
N PHE A 474 -7.49 -28.55 -10.10
CA PHE A 474 -8.31 -27.43 -10.57
C PHE A 474 -7.47 -26.14 -10.66
N THR A 475 -8.02 -25.09 -11.24
CA THR A 475 -7.32 -23.81 -11.41
C THR A 475 -7.76 -22.79 -10.38
N VAL A 476 -6.78 -22.11 -9.79
CA VAL A 476 -6.94 -20.89 -9.01
C VAL A 476 -6.35 -19.75 -9.85
N ALA A 477 -7.15 -18.73 -10.12
CA ALA A 477 -6.76 -17.63 -10.99
C ALA A 477 -6.79 -16.30 -10.24
N VAL A 478 -6.11 -15.29 -10.80
CA VAL A 478 -6.18 -13.91 -10.31
C VAL A 478 -7.63 -13.42 -10.32
N ARG A 479 -8.02 -12.67 -9.28
CA ARG A 479 -9.34 -12.06 -9.09
C ARG A 479 -9.21 -10.62 -8.59
N VAL A 480 -8.32 -9.85 -9.21
CA VAL A 480 -7.94 -8.50 -8.74
C VAL A 480 -8.15 -7.42 -9.80
N GLU A 481 -8.67 -7.73 -10.98
CA GLU A 481 -8.86 -6.72 -12.03
C GLU A 481 -9.73 -5.55 -11.54
N GLY A 482 -9.29 -4.33 -11.81
CA GLY A 482 -9.95 -3.09 -11.37
C GLY A 482 -9.59 -2.63 -9.94
N LEU A 483 -8.94 -3.48 -9.13
CA LEU A 483 -8.30 -3.08 -7.87
C LEU A 483 -6.85 -2.68 -8.16
N GLU A 484 -6.46 -1.47 -7.77
CA GLU A 484 -5.14 -0.91 -8.06
C GLU A 484 -4.60 -0.27 -6.78
N GLU A 485 -3.54 -0.84 -6.21
CA GLU A 485 -3.11 -0.55 -4.84
C GLU A 485 -1.62 -0.15 -4.70
N THR A 486 -0.91 -0.02 -5.83
CA THR A 486 0.51 0.36 -5.78
C THR A 486 0.74 1.78 -5.26
N ALA A 487 1.85 1.98 -4.54
CA ALA A 487 2.33 3.30 -4.12
C ALA A 487 3.36 3.83 -5.12
N VAL A 488 2.96 4.76 -5.99
CA VAL A 488 3.79 5.30 -7.07
C VAL A 488 4.79 6.33 -6.53
N GLN A 489 6.07 6.15 -6.83
CA GLN A 489 7.18 6.93 -6.28
C GLN A 489 7.74 8.01 -7.22
N ASP A 490 7.68 7.82 -8.54
CA ASP A 490 8.10 8.81 -9.54
C ASP A 490 7.56 8.41 -10.93
N ILE A 491 7.49 9.38 -11.86
CA ILE A 491 6.91 9.20 -13.19
C ILE A 491 7.81 9.82 -14.26
N ALA A 492 8.08 9.06 -15.32
CA ALA A 492 8.72 9.51 -16.54
C ALA A 492 7.81 9.26 -17.76
N ALA A 493 7.14 10.30 -18.24
CA ALA A 493 6.29 10.24 -19.44
C ALA A 493 7.09 10.57 -20.71
N LEU A 494 7.25 9.59 -21.60
CA LEU A 494 8.08 9.69 -22.80
C LEU A 494 7.30 10.09 -24.05
N GLY A 495 5.98 9.99 -24.01
CA GLY A 495 5.08 10.12 -25.17
C GLY A 495 4.79 8.73 -25.73
N GLY A 496 3.57 8.24 -25.53
CA GLY A 496 3.19 6.85 -25.80
C GLY A 496 3.64 5.85 -24.74
N THR A 497 4.86 5.98 -24.21
CA THR A 497 5.37 5.15 -23.09
C THR A 497 5.44 5.94 -21.79
N VAL A 498 5.07 5.31 -20.67
CA VAL A 498 5.26 5.85 -19.31
C VAL A 498 6.07 4.87 -18.49
N VAL A 499 7.08 5.37 -17.78
CA VAL A 499 7.86 4.57 -16.83
C VAL A 499 7.54 5.05 -15.42
N THR A 500 7.24 4.12 -14.52
CA THR A 500 6.94 4.40 -13.12
C THR A 500 7.90 3.69 -12.19
N ALA A 501 8.35 4.39 -11.15
CA ALA A 501 8.91 3.76 -9.95
C ALA A 501 7.76 3.47 -8.97
N MET A 502 7.73 2.28 -8.37
CA MET A 502 6.66 1.86 -7.45
C MET A 502 7.25 1.18 -6.20
N GLY A 503 6.59 1.35 -5.06
CA GLY A 503 6.84 0.53 -3.88
C GLY A 503 6.50 -0.94 -4.15
N ASP A 504 7.21 -1.84 -3.48
CA ASP A 504 7.08 -3.32 -3.46
C ASP A 504 7.30 -4.05 -4.80
N LEU A 505 6.99 -3.42 -5.92
CA LEU A 505 7.08 -3.98 -7.27
C LEU A 505 8.22 -3.39 -8.10
N GLY A 506 9.06 -2.53 -7.51
CA GLY A 506 10.15 -1.86 -8.21
C GLY A 506 9.66 -0.78 -9.20
N GLY A 507 8.96 -1.17 -10.26
CA GLY A 507 8.46 -0.25 -11.27
C GLY A 507 8.04 -0.95 -12.55
N PHE A 508 7.46 -0.19 -13.47
CA PHE A 508 6.89 -0.70 -14.71
C PHE A 508 7.20 0.22 -15.89
N VAL A 509 7.27 -0.39 -17.08
CA VAL A 509 7.26 0.32 -18.36
C VAL A 509 5.89 0.04 -19.00
N HIS A 510 5.05 1.07 -19.01
CA HIS A 510 3.70 1.05 -19.57
C HIS A 510 3.77 1.50 -21.02
N THR A 511 3.72 0.54 -21.95
CA THR A 511 3.57 0.81 -23.39
C THR A 511 2.11 0.79 -23.84
N ASP A 512 1.26 0.13 -23.06
CA ASP A 512 -0.19 0.21 -23.10
C ASP A 512 -0.66 0.49 -21.66
N LEU A 513 -1.60 1.41 -21.48
CA LEU A 513 -2.11 1.78 -20.16
C LEU A 513 -3.25 0.85 -19.71
N ASP A 514 -3.82 0.07 -20.62
CA ASP A 514 -4.96 -0.81 -20.34
C ASP A 514 -4.52 -2.28 -20.12
N GLU A 515 -3.21 -2.59 -20.15
CA GLU A 515 -2.65 -3.93 -19.96
C GLU A 515 -1.54 -3.97 -18.90
N ALA A 516 -1.60 -4.95 -17.99
CA ALA A 516 -0.52 -5.22 -17.05
C ALA A 516 0.69 -5.85 -17.76
N SER A 517 1.89 -5.39 -17.42
CA SER A 517 3.15 -5.89 -17.97
C SER A 517 4.05 -6.50 -16.90
N MET A 518 5.21 -7.02 -17.29
CA MET A 518 6.25 -7.44 -16.35
C MET A 518 6.90 -6.20 -15.71
N MET A 519 7.16 -6.27 -14.40
CA MET A 519 7.92 -5.25 -13.68
C MET A 519 9.34 -5.07 -14.28
N ILE A 520 9.95 -3.91 -14.05
CA ILE A 520 11.34 -3.66 -14.43
C ILE A 520 12.26 -4.69 -13.76
N ARG A 521 13.14 -5.32 -14.55
CA ARG A 521 14.12 -6.29 -14.07
C ARG A 521 15.52 -5.90 -14.52
N ARG A 522 16.50 -6.15 -13.64
CA ARG A 522 17.93 -5.82 -13.80
C ARG A 522 18.19 -4.30 -13.80
N PRO A 523 18.18 -3.64 -12.62
CA PRO A 523 18.24 -4.23 -11.28
C PRO A 523 16.92 -4.86 -10.81
N ASN A 524 17.00 -5.82 -9.90
CA ASN A 524 15.81 -6.39 -9.26
C ASN A 524 15.45 -5.52 -8.05
N TRP A 525 14.69 -4.45 -8.28
CA TRP A 525 14.27 -3.56 -7.20
C TRP A 525 13.13 -4.18 -6.39
N THR A 526 13.24 -4.14 -5.06
CA THR A 526 12.10 -4.36 -4.17
C THR A 526 11.21 -3.13 -4.14
N SER A 527 11.77 -1.93 -4.25
CA SER A 527 11.00 -0.68 -4.33
C SER A 527 11.74 0.32 -5.19
N GLY A 528 11.11 0.80 -6.27
CA GLY A 528 11.64 1.90 -7.05
C GLY A 528 11.47 3.21 -6.30
N ARG A 529 12.42 4.12 -6.49
CA ARG A 529 12.47 5.40 -5.77
C ARG A 529 12.44 6.61 -6.69
N SER A 530 13.06 6.53 -7.87
CA SER A 530 13.06 7.64 -8.85
C SER A 530 13.29 7.14 -10.27
N VAL A 531 12.74 7.85 -11.25
CA VAL A 531 12.98 7.62 -12.68
C VAL A 531 13.19 8.94 -13.42
N ASP A 532 14.10 8.94 -14.39
CA ASP A 532 14.36 10.09 -15.26
C ASP A 532 14.71 9.64 -16.68
N PHE A 533 14.57 10.53 -17.66
CA PHE A 533 14.92 10.26 -19.05
C PHE A 533 15.62 11.45 -19.71
N ALA A 534 16.44 11.17 -20.73
CA ALA A 534 17.18 12.20 -21.43
C ALA A 534 16.27 12.98 -22.40
N GLY A 535 16.13 14.29 -22.18
CA GLY A 535 15.17 15.13 -22.92
C GLY A 535 15.39 15.24 -24.43
N LEU A 536 16.64 15.09 -24.90
CA LEU A 536 17.05 15.11 -26.31
C LEU A 536 17.23 13.69 -26.91
N ASN A 537 17.16 12.65 -26.07
CA ASN A 537 17.25 11.26 -26.48
C ASN A 537 16.41 10.38 -25.55
N ARG A 538 15.11 10.27 -25.81
CA ARG A 538 14.15 9.61 -24.90
C ARG A 538 14.35 8.10 -24.77
N ASP A 539 15.19 7.49 -25.60
CA ASP A 539 15.56 6.07 -25.47
C ASP A 539 16.42 5.82 -24.22
N VAL A 540 17.11 6.85 -23.71
CA VAL A 540 17.91 6.75 -22.49
C VAL A 540 17.07 7.09 -21.26
N ILE A 541 16.84 6.07 -20.45
CA ILE A 541 16.07 6.15 -19.20
C ILE A 541 16.96 5.63 -18.07
N VAL A 542 16.87 6.26 -16.92
CA VAL A 542 17.54 5.82 -15.70
C VAL A 542 16.53 5.71 -14.58
N GLY A 543 16.73 4.76 -13.68
CA GLY A 543 15.94 4.64 -12.46
C GLY A 543 16.81 4.25 -11.28
N SER A 544 16.30 4.48 -10.08
CA SER A 544 16.89 4.01 -8.83
C SER A 544 15.86 3.28 -7.98
N GLY A 545 16.32 2.33 -7.18
CA GLY A 545 15.49 1.58 -6.27
C GLY A 545 16.28 0.87 -5.20
N ASP A 546 15.56 0.33 -4.22
CA ASP A 546 16.07 -0.50 -3.15
C ASP A 546 16.33 -1.90 -3.72
N VAL A 547 17.41 -2.56 -3.32
CA VAL A 547 17.78 -3.90 -3.81
C VAL A 547 17.92 -4.87 -2.64
N GLU A 548 17.82 -6.17 -2.89
CA GLU A 548 18.14 -7.16 -1.86
C GLU A 548 19.60 -7.59 -1.96
N GLY A 549 20.22 -7.75 -0.78
CA GLY A 549 21.58 -8.24 -0.69
C GLY A 549 22.62 -7.32 -1.33
N GLU A 550 23.86 -7.79 -1.36
CA GLU A 550 25.01 -6.93 -1.60
C GLU A 550 25.55 -7.00 -3.05
N THR A 551 24.75 -7.56 -3.97
CA THR A 551 25.15 -7.92 -5.34
C THR A 551 24.81 -6.87 -6.40
N ASP A 552 23.58 -6.35 -6.38
CA ASP A 552 23.08 -5.43 -7.41
C ASP A 552 23.41 -3.97 -7.08
N GLY A 553 23.57 -3.15 -8.12
CA GLY A 553 23.59 -1.70 -7.98
C GLY A 553 22.19 -1.13 -7.91
N HIS A 554 22.00 -0.10 -7.10
CA HIS A 554 20.69 0.57 -6.93
C HIS A 554 20.18 1.28 -8.18
N VAL A 555 21.06 1.62 -9.13
CA VAL A 555 20.68 2.34 -10.36
C VAL A 555 20.54 1.36 -11.52
N GLY A 556 19.51 1.57 -12.33
CA GLY A 556 19.24 0.86 -13.57
C GLY A 556 19.26 1.82 -14.75
N VAL A 557 19.70 1.33 -15.92
CA VAL A 557 19.79 2.14 -17.14
C VAL A 557 19.17 1.37 -18.30
N SER A 558 18.30 2.02 -19.06
CA SER A 558 17.83 1.58 -20.37
C SER A 558 18.34 2.54 -21.45
N THR A 559 18.62 2.00 -22.63
CA THR A 559 19.03 2.77 -23.83
C THR A 559 18.16 2.46 -25.05
N ASP A 560 17.01 1.83 -24.83
CA ASP A 560 16.08 1.35 -25.85
C ASP A 560 14.62 1.66 -25.48
N GLY A 561 14.40 2.78 -24.76
CA GLY A 561 13.05 3.23 -24.42
C GLY A 561 12.37 2.42 -23.32
N GLY A 562 13.14 1.69 -22.51
CA GLY A 562 12.67 0.93 -21.35
C GLY A 562 12.44 -0.55 -21.65
N ALA A 563 12.67 -0.99 -22.89
CA ALA A 563 12.47 -2.39 -23.29
C ALA A 563 13.45 -3.34 -22.59
N THR A 564 14.71 -2.93 -22.42
CA THR A 564 15.70 -3.66 -21.65
C THR A 564 16.45 -2.75 -20.67
N TRP A 565 16.90 -3.34 -19.57
CA TRP A 565 17.58 -2.64 -18.48
C TRP A 565 18.90 -3.31 -18.13
N LEU A 566 19.87 -2.47 -17.75
CA LEU A 566 21.17 -2.84 -17.24
C LEU A 566 21.29 -2.45 -15.77
N THR A 567 21.71 -3.39 -14.93
CA THR A 567 22.12 -3.13 -13.55
C THR A 567 23.47 -2.41 -13.55
N THR A 568 23.56 -1.28 -12.84
CA THR A 568 24.82 -0.54 -12.67
C THR A 568 25.75 -1.22 -11.66
N THR A 569 27.02 -0.82 -11.64
CA THR A 569 27.96 -1.28 -10.62
C THR A 569 27.58 -0.68 -9.27
N ARG A 570 27.53 -1.52 -8.23
CA ARG A 570 27.28 -1.08 -6.86
C ARG A 570 28.33 -0.08 -6.37
N LEU A 571 27.86 1.01 -5.77
CA LEU A 571 28.73 1.97 -5.09
C LEU A 571 29.14 1.45 -3.70
N THR A 572 30.45 1.35 -3.46
CA THR A 572 31.00 0.95 -2.16
C THR A 572 30.50 1.87 -1.05
N GLY A 573 30.01 1.28 0.04
CA GLY A 573 29.53 2.01 1.22
C GLY A 573 28.00 2.15 1.29
N ILE A 574 27.28 1.81 0.22
CA ILE A 574 25.81 1.73 0.22
C ILE A 574 25.39 0.27 0.35
N ALA A 575 24.62 -0.06 1.38
CA ALA A 575 24.11 -1.41 1.64
C ALA A 575 22.95 -1.76 0.70
N GLY A 576 22.77 -3.05 0.39
CA GLY A 576 21.69 -3.53 -0.48
C GLY A 576 20.30 -3.03 -0.11
N GLY A 577 19.90 -3.24 1.14
CA GLY A 577 18.61 -2.79 1.66
C GLY A 577 18.52 -1.29 1.99
N ALA A 578 19.48 -0.47 1.55
CA ALA A 578 19.39 0.97 1.71
C ALA A 578 18.38 1.57 0.73
N ASN A 579 17.85 2.76 1.09
CA ASN A 579 17.01 3.51 0.18
C ASN A 579 17.79 3.92 -1.08
N GLY A 580 17.27 3.58 -2.26
CA GLY A 580 17.90 3.83 -3.55
C GLY A 580 18.04 5.31 -3.91
N GLY A 581 17.34 6.22 -3.25
CA GLY A 581 17.44 7.67 -3.46
C GLY A 581 16.94 8.13 -4.83
N THR A 582 17.50 9.22 -5.34
CA THR A 582 17.02 9.88 -6.58
C THR A 582 18.05 9.86 -7.70
N VAL A 583 17.60 9.81 -8.95
CA VAL A 583 18.47 9.83 -10.13
C VAL A 583 18.07 10.94 -11.11
N ALA A 584 19.04 11.43 -11.87
CA ALA A 584 18.83 12.33 -12.98
C ALA A 584 19.78 11.97 -14.14
N VAL A 585 19.36 12.24 -15.37
CA VAL A 585 20.20 12.04 -16.56
C VAL A 585 20.28 13.31 -17.39
N SER A 586 21.48 13.66 -17.87
CA SER A 586 21.68 14.83 -18.73
C SER A 586 20.80 14.78 -19.97
N ALA A 587 20.47 15.95 -20.54
CA ALA A 587 19.53 16.03 -21.66
C ALA A 587 19.90 15.13 -22.86
N ASP A 588 21.19 14.89 -23.09
CA ASP A 588 21.71 14.04 -24.16
C ASP A 588 21.93 12.56 -23.77
N GLY A 589 21.69 12.19 -22.51
CA GLY A 589 21.91 10.83 -22.00
C GLY A 589 23.35 10.53 -21.57
N ALA A 590 24.28 11.48 -21.66
CA ALA A 590 25.70 11.22 -21.51
C ALA A 590 26.22 11.18 -20.05
N VAL A 591 25.49 11.78 -19.10
CA VAL A 591 25.87 11.80 -17.68
C VAL A 591 24.69 11.43 -16.81
N ILE A 592 24.89 10.42 -15.96
CA ILE A 592 23.94 10.02 -14.92
C ILE A 592 24.41 10.65 -13.61
N VAL A 593 23.52 11.30 -12.87
CA VAL A 593 23.77 11.77 -11.51
C VAL A 593 22.84 11.02 -10.57
N TRP A 594 23.39 10.38 -9.55
CA TRP A 594 22.67 9.63 -8.55
C TRP A 594 22.93 10.23 -7.16
N THR A 595 21.85 10.45 -6.42
CA THR A 595 21.90 10.84 -5.01
C THR A 595 21.38 9.67 -4.18
N PRO A 596 22.28 8.89 -3.53
CA PRO A 596 21.88 7.79 -2.66
C PRO A 596 20.93 8.25 -1.53
N GLY A 597 20.01 7.36 -1.13
CA GLY A 597 19.01 7.64 -0.09
C GLY A 597 19.49 7.36 1.34
N ASP A 598 20.77 7.05 1.54
CA ASP A 598 21.36 6.75 2.86
C ASP A 598 21.51 7.99 3.76
N GLY A 599 21.27 9.19 3.21
CA GLY A 599 21.35 10.47 3.91
C GLY A 599 22.78 10.92 4.28
N ALA A 600 23.80 10.11 3.98
CA ALA A 600 25.18 10.37 4.37
C ALA A 600 26.12 10.53 3.17
N THR A 601 25.79 9.89 2.04
CA THR A 601 26.61 9.91 0.84
C THR A 601 26.25 11.10 -0.04
N ALA A 602 27.27 11.90 -0.39
CA ALA A 602 27.11 12.99 -1.34
C ALA A 602 26.76 12.45 -2.74
N PRO A 603 26.05 13.21 -3.58
CA PRO A 603 25.71 12.77 -4.94
C PRO A 603 26.95 12.32 -5.73
N VAL A 604 26.77 11.31 -6.58
CA VAL A 604 27.78 10.77 -7.49
C VAL A 604 27.32 10.90 -8.93
N PHE A 605 28.26 10.88 -9.88
CA PHE A 605 27.96 10.86 -11.30
C PHE A 605 28.71 9.75 -12.02
N SER A 606 28.15 9.33 -13.14
CA SER A 606 28.75 8.36 -14.06
C SER A 606 28.68 8.88 -15.50
N THR A 607 29.68 8.53 -16.30
CA THR A 607 29.76 8.83 -17.74
C THR A 607 29.90 7.58 -18.60
N ASP A 608 29.70 6.41 -18.00
CA ASP A 608 29.89 5.09 -18.59
C ASP A 608 28.73 4.15 -18.25
N LEU A 609 27.50 4.72 -18.16
CA LEU A 609 26.27 4.00 -17.85
C LEU A 609 26.31 3.29 -16.49
N GLY A 610 26.89 3.94 -15.49
CA GLY A 610 26.94 3.48 -14.10
C GLY A 610 27.95 2.37 -13.83
N GLN A 611 28.94 2.17 -14.71
CA GLN A 611 30.03 1.21 -14.44
C GLN A 611 31.07 1.80 -13.48
N THR A 612 31.28 3.11 -13.54
CA THR A 612 32.08 3.84 -12.55
C THR A 612 31.34 5.06 -12.03
N TRP A 613 31.56 5.35 -10.73
CA TRP A 613 30.95 6.47 -10.02
C TRP A 613 32.03 7.41 -9.48
N SER A 614 31.86 8.70 -9.71
CA SER A 614 32.71 9.78 -9.20
C SER A 614 31.90 10.76 -8.37
N THR A 615 32.44 11.28 -7.27
CA THR A 615 31.73 12.22 -6.40
C THR A 615 31.42 13.53 -7.14
N VAL A 616 30.19 14.03 -7.01
CA VAL A 616 29.79 15.37 -7.46
C VAL A 616 30.36 16.40 -6.50
N SER A 617 31.05 17.42 -7.03
CA SER A 617 31.59 18.50 -6.20
C SER A 617 30.56 19.61 -5.99
N GLY A 618 30.40 20.08 -4.75
CA GLY A 618 29.61 21.27 -4.42
C GLY A 618 28.16 21.04 -4.02
N LEU A 619 27.74 19.78 -3.82
CA LEU A 619 26.42 19.43 -3.27
C LEU A 619 26.54 18.68 -1.94
N PRO A 620 25.59 18.88 -1.01
CA PRO A 620 25.46 18.04 0.18
C PRO A 620 24.80 16.68 -0.15
N ALA A 621 24.92 15.71 0.77
CA ALA A 621 24.13 14.48 0.74
C ALA A 621 22.62 14.79 0.75
N GLY A 622 21.82 13.96 0.09
CA GLY A 622 20.37 14.13 -0.03
C GLY A 622 19.90 15.28 -0.93
N ALA A 623 20.79 15.96 -1.66
CA ALA A 623 20.40 16.99 -2.61
C ALA A 623 19.52 16.43 -3.75
N LEU A 624 18.37 17.06 -4.01
CA LEU A 624 17.52 16.71 -5.15
C LEU A 624 18.17 17.25 -6.44
N VAL A 625 18.52 16.37 -7.39
CA VAL A 625 19.13 16.75 -8.67
C VAL A 625 18.16 16.53 -9.82
N ARG A 626 18.08 17.47 -10.77
CA ARG A 626 17.30 17.36 -12.01
C ARG A 626 18.03 17.97 -13.18
N ALA A 627 17.85 17.40 -14.38
CA ALA A 627 18.46 17.93 -15.58
C ALA A 627 17.63 19.05 -16.25
N ASP A 628 18.32 19.98 -16.91
CA ASP A 628 17.71 20.80 -17.95
C ASP A 628 17.31 19.88 -19.11
N ARG A 629 16.11 20.05 -19.64
CA ARG A 629 15.59 19.16 -20.69
C ARG A 629 16.06 19.54 -22.10
N ALA A 630 16.53 20.78 -22.29
CA ALA A 630 16.96 21.30 -23.58
C ALA A 630 18.48 21.52 -23.69
N ALA A 631 19.24 21.40 -22.60
CA ALA A 631 20.66 21.71 -22.56
C ALA A 631 21.49 20.64 -21.83
N ALA A 632 22.14 19.77 -22.60
CA ALA A 632 22.94 18.63 -22.13
C ALA A 632 23.90 18.92 -20.96
N LYS A 633 24.56 20.08 -20.93
CA LYS A 633 25.55 20.41 -19.88
C LYS A 633 24.95 21.06 -18.64
N ARG A 634 23.63 21.29 -18.59
CA ARG A 634 22.98 21.99 -17.48
C ARG A 634 22.14 21.04 -16.64
N LEU A 635 22.49 20.98 -15.35
CA LEU A 635 21.71 20.34 -14.32
C LEU A 635 21.52 21.32 -13.17
N TYR A 636 20.51 21.10 -12.37
CA TYR A 636 20.18 21.91 -11.21
C TYR A 636 20.04 21.00 -10.00
N ALA A 637 20.24 21.58 -8.81
CA ALA A 637 20.00 20.85 -7.58
C ALA A 637 19.39 21.75 -6.52
N TYR A 638 18.68 21.14 -5.59
CA TYR A 638 18.07 21.79 -4.45
C TYR A 638 18.42 21.02 -3.17
N ALA A 639 18.76 21.74 -2.10
CA ALA A 639 18.96 21.17 -0.78
C ALA A 639 18.67 22.22 0.30
N ALA A 640 17.72 21.94 1.20
CA ALA A 640 17.40 22.74 2.38
C ALA A 640 17.33 24.27 2.09
N GLY A 641 16.55 24.68 1.09
CA GLY A 641 16.37 26.09 0.71
C GLY A 641 17.46 26.69 -0.18
N ALA A 642 18.57 26.00 -0.39
CA ALA A 642 19.61 26.42 -1.32
C ALA A 642 19.40 25.80 -2.71
N PHE A 643 19.58 26.63 -3.76
CA PHE A 643 19.50 26.19 -5.15
C PHE A 643 20.85 26.29 -5.84
N TYR A 644 21.21 25.25 -6.59
CA TYR A 644 22.51 25.06 -7.21
C TYR A 644 22.36 24.83 -8.72
N ALA A 645 23.38 25.20 -9.48
CA ALA A 645 23.43 24.94 -10.92
C ALA A 645 24.78 24.37 -11.33
N SER A 646 24.75 23.46 -12.29
CA SER A 646 25.90 22.92 -13.00
C SER A 646 25.88 23.39 -14.45
N SER A 647 27.06 23.62 -15.02
CA SER A 647 27.25 23.92 -16.45
C SER A 647 28.24 22.97 -17.14
N ASP A 648 28.63 21.89 -16.45
CA ASP A 648 29.61 20.90 -16.90
C ASP A 648 29.03 19.48 -16.93
N GLY A 649 27.71 19.36 -17.06
CA GLY A 649 26.99 18.09 -17.14
C GLY A 649 26.84 17.39 -15.79
N GLY A 650 26.79 18.13 -14.67
CA GLY A 650 26.53 17.56 -13.35
C GLY A 650 27.77 17.12 -12.56
N ARG A 651 28.98 17.47 -13.02
CA ARG A 651 30.23 17.10 -12.34
C ARG A 651 30.52 18.05 -11.17
N THR A 652 30.28 19.34 -11.39
CA THR A 652 30.40 20.37 -10.35
C THR A 652 29.16 21.24 -10.31
N PHE A 653 28.75 21.60 -9.09
CA PHE A 653 27.64 22.51 -8.82
C PHE A 653 28.11 23.71 -8.01
N LYS A 654 27.45 24.84 -8.23
CA LYS A 654 27.65 26.07 -7.45
C LYS A 654 26.31 26.60 -7.00
N SER A 655 26.27 27.14 -5.79
CA SER A 655 25.10 27.89 -5.32
C SER A 655 24.82 29.04 -6.28
N THR A 656 23.54 29.20 -6.63
CA THR A 656 23.05 30.30 -7.45
C THR A 656 22.89 31.60 -6.67
N GLY A 657 22.96 31.54 -5.33
CA GLY A 657 22.63 32.65 -4.43
C GLY A 657 21.13 32.89 -4.27
N ALA A 658 20.27 32.00 -4.76
CA ALA A 658 18.83 32.05 -4.54
C ALA A 658 18.49 32.02 -3.03
N SER A 659 17.41 32.72 -2.66
CA SER A 659 16.86 32.76 -1.32
C SER A 659 15.34 32.87 -1.39
N GLY A 660 14.64 32.65 -0.27
CA GLY A 660 13.18 32.70 -0.21
C GLY A 660 12.50 31.47 -0.82
N LEU A 661 13.20 30.34 -0.81
CA LEU A 661 12.67 29.00 -1.10
C LEU A 661 12.40 28.28 0.24
N PRO A 662 11.50 27.27 0.27
CA PRO A 662 11.28 26.44 1.45
C PRO A 662 12.59 25.88 1.97
N ALA A 663 12.76 25.70 3.28
CA ALA A 663 13.97 25.09 3.85
C ALA A 663 13.67 23.74 4.55
N THR A 664 12.41 23.51 4.88
CA THR A 664 11.87 22.30 5.49
C THR A 664 10.72 21.77 4.64
N GLY A 665 10.30 20.55 4.91
CA GLY A 665 9.27 19.83 4.16
C GLY A 665 9.74 19.29 2.81
N PRO A 666 8.92 18.42 2.18
CA PRO A 666 9.18 17.90 0.84
C PRO A 666 9.20 19.02 -0.21
N VAL A 667 10.08 18.89 -1.19
CA VAL A 667 10.18 19.80 -2.35
C VAL A 667 10.39 18.97 -3.61
N ASP A 668 9.70 19.33 -4.70
CA ASP A 668 10.05 18.93 -6.05
C ASP A 668 10.29 20.16 -6.92
N PHE A 669 11.14 20.02 -7.93
CA PHE A 669 11.30 21.03 -8.94
C PHE A 669 11.54 20.38 -10.30
N ARG A 670 11.08 21.02 -11.38
CA ARG A 670 11.23 20.49 -12.73
C ARG A 670 11.66 21.59 -13.70
N ALA A 671 12.47 21.20 -14.69
CA ALA A 671 12.87 22.04 -15.81
C ALA A 671 11.89 21.90 -16.99
N VAL A 672 11.59 23.03 -17.63
CA VAL A 672 10.64 23.08 -18.75
C VAL A 672 11.26 22.46 -20.01
N PRO A 673 10.62 21.45 -20.66
CA PRO A 673 11.16 20.67 -21.78
C PRO A 673 11.86 21.47 -22.89
N GLU A 674 11.26 22.58 -23.31
CA GLU A 674 11.66 23.38 -24.46
C GLU A 674 12.35 24.70 -24.10
N LYS A 675 12.43 25.03 -22.81
CA LYS A 675 12.93 26.33 -22.34
C LYS A 675 14.09 26.18 -21.36
N ARG A 676 15.31 26.20 -21.89
CA ARG A 676 16.56 26.21 -21.12
C ARG A 676 16.48 27.21 -19.94
N GLY A 677 16.83 26.75 -18.74
CA GLY A 677 16.89 27.57 -17.52
C GLY A 677 15.55 28.03 -16.98
N ASN A 678 14.43 27.58 -17.54
CA ASN A 678 13.10 27.82 -16.99
C ASN A 678 12.75 26.66 -16.05
N LEU A 679 12.40 27.01 -14.81
CA LEU A 679 12.25 26.08 -13.72
C LEU A 679 10.99 26.41 -12.93
N TRP A 680 10.36 25.37 -12.41
CA TRP A 680 9.30 25.47 -11.43
C TRP A 680 9.69 24.66 -10.19
N LEU A 681 9.38 25.21 -9.02
CA LEU A 681 9.61 24.56 -7.72
C LEU A 681 8.30 24.60 -6.93
N VAL A 682 7.98 23.48 -6.31
CA VAL A 682 6.82 23.29 -5.44
C VAL A 682 7.28 22.62 -4.14
N GLY A 683 6.56 22.87 -3.07
CA GLY A 683 6.79 22.19 -1.79
C GLY A 683 6.90 23.16 -0.62
N GLY A 684 7.26 22.58 0.52
CA GLY A 684 7.28 23.25 1.81
C GLY A 684 6.52 22.46 2.87
N GLU A 685 6.11 23.16 3.91
CA GLU A 685 5.49 22.60 5.10
C GLU A 685 4.44 23.58 5.62
N ALA A 686 3.34 23.07 6.17
CA ALA A 686 2.16 23.87 6.54
C ALA A 686 2.49 25.02 7.52
N ASP A 687 3.36 24.75 8.50
CA ASP A 687 3.79 25.73 9.51
C ASP A 687 5.03 26.54 9.09
N ALA A 688 5.47 26.40 7.83
CA ALA A 688 6.62 27.09 7.27
C ALA A 688 6.31 27.68 5.88
N LEU A 689 7.34 27.92 5.08
CA LEU A 689 7.17 28.45 3.72
C LEU A 689 6.68 27.33 2.79
N TYR A 690 5.48 27.49 2.23
CA TYR A 690 4.85 26.55 1.30
C TYR A 690 4.31 27.27 0.05
N GLY A 691 4.33 26.60 -1.10
CA GLY A 691 3.62 27.02 -2.30
C GLY A 691 4.38 26.68 -3.57
N MET A 692 4.36 27.60 -4.53
CA MET A 692 4.93 27.42 -5.86
C MET A 692 5.79 28.61 -6.28
N TRP A 693 6.91 28.34 -6.95
CA TRP A 693 7.83 29.33 -7.48
C TRP A 693 8.23 29.05 -8.93
N ARG A 694 8.47 30.11 -9.69
CA ARG A 694 8.98 30.07 -11.06
C ARG A 694 10.32 30.82 -11.17
N SER A 695 11.27 30.24 -11.89
CA SER A 695 12.51 30.88 -12.33
C SER A 695 12.61 30.84 -13.86
N THR A 696 13.18 31.88 -14.46
CA THR A 696 13.43 31.96 -15.91
C THR A 696 14.90 32.25 -16.24
N ASP A 697 15.79 32.24 -15.24
CA ASP A 697 17.20 32.61 -15.36
C ASP A 697 18.17 31.52 -14.84
N GLY A 698 17.71 30.27 -14.81
CA GLY A 698 18.52 29.13 -14.38
C GLY A 698 18.61 28.98 -12.85
N GLY A 699 17.62 29.48 -12.12
CA GLY A 699 17.48 29.32 -10.68
C GLY A 699 18.16 30.41 -9.87
N ALA A 700 18.63 31.49 -10.51
CA ALA A 700 19.25 32.61 -9.80
C ALA A 700 18.21 33.50 -9.12
N ARG A 701 17.03 33.66 -9.73
CA ARG A 701 15.92 34.42 -9.16
C ARG A 701 14.62 33.66 -9.30
N TRP A 702 13.89 33.61 -8.19
CA TRP A 702 12.60 32.94 -8.09
C TRP A 702 11.48 33.94 -7.85
N LYS A 703 10.32 33.67 -8.44
CA LYS A 703 9.09 34.43 -8.21
C LYS A 703 8.04 33.48 -7.64
N ARG A 704 7.51 33.79 -6.46
CA ARG A 704 6.38 33.04 -5.89
C ARG A 704 5.13 33.29 -6.73
N VAL A 705 4.35 32.23 -6.95
CA VAL A 705 3.06 32.25 -7.63
C VAL A 705 1.99 32.46 -6.57
N ARG A 706 1.31 33.62 -6.63
CA ARG A 706 0.48 34.10 -5.50
C ARG A 706 -0.76 33.26 -5.21
N ASP A 707 -1.36 32.66 -6.24
CA ASP A 707 -2.66 32.00 -6.13
C ASP A 707 -2.58 30.60 -5.50
N PHE A 708 -1.37 30.05 -5.28
CA PHE A 708 -1.18 28.74 -4.68
C PHE A 708 -0.66 28.87 -3.25
N GLU A 709 -1.50 28.49 -2.30
CA GLU A 709 -1.14 28.44 -0.88
C GLU A 709 -0.11 27.33 -0.63
N GLU A 710 -0.32 26.18 -1.26
CA GLU A 710 0.45 24.95 -1.11
C GLU A 710 0.57 24.28 -2.49
N ALA A 711 1.69 23.63 -2.78
CA ALA A 711 1.87 22.84 -4.01
C ALA A 711 2.94 21.79 -3.78
N ASP A 712 2.81 20.60 -4.37
CA ASP A 712 3.56 19.42 -3.92
C ASP A 712 4.25 18.66 -5.05
N ALA A 713 3.56 18.55 -6.19
CA ALA A 713 4.10 17.95 -7.40
C ALA A 713 3.87 18.89 -8.58
N ILE A 714 4.80 18.89 -9.54
CA ILE A 714 4.69 19.69 -10.77
C ILE A 714 5.24 18.92 -11.96
N GLY A 715 4.55 19.01 -13.10
CA GLY A 715 4.92 18.33 -14.33
C GLY A 715 4.53 19.11 -15.58
N PHE A 716 5.00 18.63 -16.72
CA PHE A 716 4.76 19.25 -18.02
C PHE A 716 4.25 18.23 -19.02
N GLY A 717 3.37 18.66 -19.92
CA GLY A 717 2.91 17.86 -21.06
C GLY A 717 2.83 18.68 -22.33
N LYS A 718 2.16 18.13 -23.34
CA LYS A 718 1.95 18.77 -24.64
C LYS A 718 1.21 20.11 -24.47
N GLY A 719 1.66 21.12 -25.21
CA GLY A 719 1.05 22.45 -25.22
C GLY A 719 -0.26 22.53 -26.00
N HIS A 720 -1.07 23.56 -25.70
CA HIS A 720 -2.29 23.89 -26.45
C HIS A 720 -2.01 24.97 -27.52
N GLY A 721 -2.50 24.76 -28.74
CA GLY A 721 -2.48 25.79 -29.80
C GLY A 721 -1.11 26.10 -30.41
N ARG A 722 -1.04 27.18 -31.21
CA ARG A 722 0.10 27.53 -32.08
C ARG A 722 1.29 28.19 -31.36
N HIS A 723 1.17 28.49 -30.07
CA HIS A 723 2.17 29.25 -29.31
C HIS A 723 3.25 28.37 -28.64
N GLY A 724 3.10 27.04 -28.64
CA GLY A 724 4.22 26.10 -28.46
C GLY A 724 4.87 26.08 -27.07
N HIS A 725 4.13 26.29 -25.99
CA HIS A 725 4.62 26.12 -24.61
C HIS A 725 3.96 24.91 -23.96
N SER A 726 4.73 24.14 -23.18
CA SER A 726 4.17 22.98 -22.48
C SER A 726 3.02 23.36 -21.55
N ALA A 727 1.97 22.52 -21.54
CA ALA A 727 0.98 22.59 -20.47
C ALA A 727 1.66 22.22 -19.14
N ILE A 728 1.25 22.89 -18.06
CA ILE A 728 1.79 22.69 -16.72
C ILE A 728 0.71 22.02 -15.87
N TYR A 729 1.07 20.96 -15.16
CA TYR A 729 0.18 20.23 -14.26
C TYR A 729 0.75 20.24 -12.85
N THR A 730 -0.09 20.33 -11.82
CA THR A 730 0.36 20.34 -10.43
C THR A 730 -0.69 19.75 -9.48
N SER A 731 -0.25 19.05 -8.43
CA SER A 731 -1.08 18.78 -7.24
C SER A 731 -0.84 19.91 -6.25
N ALA A 732 -1.89 20.67 -5.95
CA ALA A 732 -1.77 21.93 -5.22
C ALA A 732 -3.08 22.40 -4.59
N LYS A 733 -2.97 23.39 -3.69
CA LYS A 733 -4.08 24.13 -3.09
C LYS A 733 -4.08 25.56 -3.61
N ALA A 734 -5.20 25.96 -4.21
CA ALA A 734 -5.43 27.33 -4.65
C ALA A 734 -6.81 27.81 -4.21
N ARG A 735 -6.85 28.98 -3.56
CA ARG A 735 -8.07 29.59 -3.02
C ARG A 735 -8.82 28.65 -2.07
N GLY A 736 -8.06 27.91 -1.27
CA GLY A 736 -8.60 26.96 -0.30
C GLY A 736 -9.14 25.65 -0.92
N VAL A 737 -9.04 25.46 -2.23
CA VAL A 737 -9.43 24.21 -2.90
C VAL A 737 -8.18 23.41 -3.24
N ARG A 738 -8.10 22.18 -2.73
CA ARG A 738 -7.06 21.22 -3.07
C ARG A 738 -7.44 20.45 -4.34
N GLY A 739 -6.47 20.11 -5.17
CA GLY A 739 -6.72 19.26 -6.32
C GLY A 739 -5.59 19.28 -7.34
N ILE A 740 -5.93 18.80 -8.55
CA ILE A 740 -5.04 18.77 -9.70
C ILE A 740 -5.37 19.96 -10.60
N TRP A 741 -4.35 20.76 -10.90
CA TRP A 741 -4.49 21.99 -11.64
C TRP A 741 -3.69 21.95 -12.94
N ARG A 742 -4.24 22.55 -13.99
CA ARG A 742 -3.61 22.67 -15.30
C ARG A 742 -3.48 24.14 -15.71
N SER A 743 -2.36 24.51 -16.32
CA SER A 743 -2.17 25.79 -17.00
C SER A 743 -1.68 25.59 -18.43
N THR A 744 -2.20 26.39 -19.36
CA THR A 744 -1.86 26.35 -20.80
C THR A 744 -1.24 27.66 -21.29
N ASP A 745 -1.00 28.62 -20.40
CA ASP A 745 -0.55 29.99 -20.69
C ASP A 745 0.68 30.38 -19.87
N GLU A 746 1.53 29.40 -19.58
CA GLU A 746 2.75 29.50 -18.76
C GLU A 746 2.50 29.92 -17.30
N GLY A 747 1.37 29.47 -16.74
CA GLY A 747 1.00 29.68 -15.34
C GLY A 747 0.33 31.02 -15.05
N GLN A 748 -0.15 31.72 -16.08
CA GLN A 748 -0.91 32.96 -15.91
C GLN A 748 -2.35 32.68 -15.48
N SER A 749 -2.94 31.57 -15.92
CA SER A 749 -4.21 31.06 -15.43
C SER A 749 -4.20 29.55 -15.24
N TRP A 750 -5.03 29.09 -14.31
CA TRP A 750 -5.08 27.70 -13.85
C TRP A 750 -6.51 27.21 -13.70
N ASP A 751 -6.75 26.01 -14.18
CA ASP A 751 -8.04 25.32 -14.10
C ASP A 751 -7.87 24.05 -13.25
N ARG A 752 -8.80 23.82 -12.31
CA ARG A 752 -8.88 22.54 -11.60
C ARG A 752 -9.47 21.51 -12.55
N ILE A 753 -8.76 20.41 -12.79
CA ILE A 753 -9.13 19.39 -13.77
C ILE A 753 -9.71 18.12 -13.12
N ASN A 754 -9.42 17.86 -11.84
CA ASN A 754 -10.12 16.85 -11.06
C ASN A 754 -11.39 17.42 -10.42
N ASP A 755 -12.16 16.56 -9.77
CA ASP A 755 -13.38 16.93 -9.04
C ASP A 755 -13.40 16.28 -7.65
N ASP A 756 -14.48 16.48 -6.90
CA ASP A 756 -14.55 16.03 -5.51
C ASP A 756 -14.78 14.52 -5.36
N ALA A 757 -15.19 13.83 -6.42
CA ALA A 757 -15.29 12.37 -6.48
C ALA A 757 -13.96 11.70 -6.87
N HIS A 758 -12.96 12.49 -7.30
CA HIS A 758 -11.69 12.03 -7.84
C HIS A 758 -10.51 12.78 -7.19
N GLN A 759 -10.13 12.37 -5.98
CA GLN A 759 -9.10 13.04 -5.17
C GLN A 759 -7.92 12.15 -4.78
N TRP A 760 -8.15 10.86 -4.58
CA TRP A 760 -7.12 9.82 -4.37
C TRP A 760 -6.14 10.10 -3.22
N ALA A 761 -6.67 10.64 -2.11
CA ALA A 761 -5.95 10.89 -0.87
C ALA A 761 -4.69 11.76 -1.08
N TRP A 762 -3.50 11.19 -0.88
CA TRP A 762 -2.24 11.90 -1.04
C TRP A 762 -1.67 11.74 -2.46
N THR A 763 -1.61 12.84 -3.21
CA THR A 763 -1.13 12.92 -4.61
C THR A 763 0.14 13.76 -4.75
N GLY A 764 0.94 13.83 -3.68
CA GLY A 764 2.07 14.76 -3.56
C GLY A 764 3.37 14.28 -4.18
N LYS A 765 3.45 13.00 -4.60
CA LYS A 765 4.73 12.41 -5.02
C LYS A 765 5.23 12.92 -6.37
N ALA A 766 4.38 12.80 -7.40
CA ALA A 766 4.75 13.11 -8.77
C ALA A 766 3.50 13.36 -9.63
N VAL A 767 3.64 14.29 -10.57
CA VAL A 767 2.68 14.56 -11.63
C VAL A 767 3.47 14.74 -12.91
N ALA A 768 3.02 14.13 -14.01
CA ALA A 768 3.62 14.29 -15.32
C ALA A 768 2.53 14.46 -16.39
N GLY A 769 2.71 15.38 -17.33
CA GLY A 769 1.86 15.43 -18.51
C GLY A 769 2.41 14.54 -19.62
N ASP A 770 1.56 14.07 -20.51
CA ASP A 770 2.04 13.37 -21.71
C ASP A 770 2.63 14.39 -22.70
N PRO A 771 3.87 14.24 -23.20
CA PRO A 771 4.47 15.17 -24.15
C PRO A 771 3.85 15.10 -25.56
N GLU A 772 3.06 14.07 -25.88
CA GLU A 772 2.48 13.78 -27.19
C GLU A 772 0.94 13.87 -27.21
N VAL A 773 0.27 13.72 -26.07
CA VAL A 773 -1.19 13.84 -25.94
C VAL A 773 -1.53 15.10 -25.14
N TYR A 774 -2.27 16.03 -25.78
CA TYR A 774 -2.71 17.25 -25.10
C TYR A 774 -3.83 16.92 -24.10
N GLY A 775 -3.77 17.51 -22.91
CA GLY A 775 -4.74 17.27 -21.84
C GLY A 775 -4.41 16.08 -20.96
N ARG A 776 -3.67 15.07 -21.47
CA ARG A 776 -3.31 13.90 -20.69
C ARG A 776 -2.36 14.24 -19.53
N VAL A 777 -2.70 13.74 -18.34
CA VAL A 777 -1.90 13.85 -17.12
C VAL A 777 -1.83 12.52 -16.39
N TYR A 778 -0.69 12.23 -15.79
CA TYR A 778 -0.42 11.09 -14.91
C TYR A 778 -0.18 11.59 -13.49
N ILE A 779 -0.77 10.92 -12.51
CA ILE A 779 -0.76 11.30 -11.10
C ILE A 779 -0.30 10.09 -10.28
N ALA A 780 0.77 10.28 -9.53
CA ALA A 780 1.21 9.30 -8.54
C ALA A 780 0.31 9.39 -7.31
N THR A 781 -0.19 8.24 -6.89
CA THR A 781 -0.97 8.10 -5.65
C THR A 781 -0.23 7.16 -4.68
N ASN A 782 -0.64 7.17 -3.41
CA ASN A 782 -0.17 6.23 -2.41
C ASN A 782 -1.31 5.26 -2.05
N GLY A 783 -1.41 4.13 -2.78
CA GLY A 783 -2.45 3.12 -2.57
C GLY A 783 -3.54 3.07 -3.64
N ARG A 784 -3.52 3.94 -4.66
CA ARG A 784 -4.48 3.91 -5.77
C ARG A 784 -3.81 3.79 -7.15
N GLY A 785 -2.57 3.31 -7.17
CA GLY A 785 -1.77 3.12 -8.38
C GLY A 785 -1.48 4.41 -9.16
N LEU A 786 -1.17 4.26 -10.45
CA LEU A 786 -0.98 5.38 -11.36
C LEU A 786 -2.33 5.79 -11.95
N ILE A 787 -2.82 6.98 -11.60
CA ILE A 787 -4.02 7.54 -12.21
C ILE A 787 -3.62 8.34 -13.45
N TYR A 788 -4.36 8.18 -14.55
CA TYR A 788 -4.28 9.08 -15.70
C TYR A 788 -5.63 9.71 -16.03
N GLY A 789 -5.58 10.95 -16.49
CA GLY A 789 -6.76 11.73 -16.87
C GLY A 789 -6.64 12.27 -18.28
N ASP A 790 -7.71 12.14 -19.07
CA ASP A 790 -7.84 12.68 -20.42
C ASP A 790 -9.01 13.66 -20.49
N ILE A 791 -8.92 14.65 -21.39
CA ILE A 791 -10.07 15.51 -21.72
C ILE A 791 -11.16 14.63 -22.35
N ALA A 792 -12.37 14.68 -21.81
CA ALA A 792 -13.53 14.02 -22.38
C ALA A 792 -14.04 14.79 -23.60
N ASP A 793 -14.33 14.06 -24.68
CA ASP A 793 -14.88 14.61 -25.94
C ASP A 793 -16.30 15.18 -25.79
#